data_AF-A0A933L9G7-F1
#
_entry.id   AF-A0A933L9G7-F1
#
_cell.length_a   1.000
_cell.length_b   1.000
_cell.length_c   1.000
_cell.angle_alpha   90.00
_cell.angle_beta   90.00
_cell.angle_gamma   90.00
#
_symmetry.space_group_name_H-M   'P 1'
#
loop_
_entity.id
_entity.type
_entity.pdbx_description
1 polymer ?
#
loop_
_entity_poly.entity_id
_entity_poly.type
_entity_poly.pdbx_seq_one_letter_code
_entity_poly.pdbx_strand_id
1 'polypeptide(L)'
;MFFRGAWFLILASCLYGCSLNMSESPFPTDVVRVEMQTACTKEIPLTFSRYIQGASSEKEINELFDCIKNTIQTFQTYTKSTKDSAFSYLEIKNFIEKFILKKALKPDTVGMQTMAFKQAMLGGAADEITKDELQRFFNLLDQLKLPITELRTYMPMNTSTLSQLNADEFQKIIVQIKTVGDVLSNFTKQETSSFSFYQLTQVVSAYEKFLEKEPSFSKNLNQYLGHIKFFKSFFLSGSKTAISSNEWKHVFWFLSQLYTVYLKQSYFFKHFAHSWELGEGNAFLTSLVLDGLAILEKSIELYPQRLISQEKFEEFIDLYIDQNSLVSAKSIKGILGPLMGRVLSHELPVLVKGNKKLWPPYGLNYKGLSQLKEIILEWKESQKILEKIYQDLSSAPSEDKLTVHDLGIAIEKKIEPAVFSSANMDEKKYLEEFLKLIKNWIPFNNFEHPSELTLDDLSVYRQYSLKQLSQMNWLYRITKLVMGGYSEITPDGWLGTTEDNLKEFELDFKKIFVDLKFLHPLKEKLYILRFLEANLFTFASYGDQWISVAEATQLISFMTSAKMFGSRIHNEIYEICAAKGKILKDDDGHVVLDYFNNYGIEQKCYWETLFSSVRASVRDGNKTYFSNLPGLNTYIAKYVQGNNNKFDSIPFCVELQVVLKQFMELNRVSKDRFQWAWNIAGRLDIEKDIIDSSDSETMMGILQYVEALITRFDKDSNGFLDRTEAMAAYPYFQSVIKKLAAKSNVTDPKSLEALYTYLLYEGKFPEKGTTVHGYYIPSRSEADYWLWKKNFWSYFHASGYGSSGRKFDFETDRLKVLKIVLEVVRGMQKK
;
A
#
# COMPACT_ATOMS: atom_id res chain seq x y z
N MET A 1 18.31 -14.33 -11.87
CA MET A 1 19.65 -14.97 -11.89
C MET A 1 19.66 -16.30 -11.14
N PHE A 2 19.06 -16.38 -9.94
CA PHE A 2 18.99 -17.59 -9.11
C PHE A 2 18.36 -18.83 -9.81
N PHE A 3 17.32 -18.63 -10.62
CA PHE A 3 16.65 -19.69 -11.39
C PHE A 3 17.47 -20.33 -12.52
N ARG A 4 18.46 -19.60 -13.09
CA ARG A 4 19.36 -20.18 -14.11
C ARG A 4 20.30 -21.23 -13.52
N GLY A 5 20.49 -21.21 -12.21
CA GLY A 5 21.41 -22.08 -11.48
C GLY A 5 20.83 -23.40 -10.98
N ALA A 6 19.62 -23.36 -10.40
CA ALA A 6 18.97 -24.55 -9.85
C ALA A 6 18.59 -25.58 -10.94
N TRP A 7 18.26 -25.09 -12.15
CA TRP A 7 18.01 -25.94 -13.32
C TRP A 7 19.27 -26.59 -13.90
N PHE A 8 20.42 -25.91 -13.78
CA PHE A 8 21.72 -26.44 -14.18
C PHE A 8 22.14 -27.66 -13.34
N LEU A 9 21.66 -27.79 -12.10
CA LEU A 9 22.03 -28.88 -11.19
C LEU A 9 21.30 -30.19 -11.45
N ILE A 10 20.02 -30.15 -11.85
CA ILE A 10 19.21 -31.38 -12.00
C ILE A 10 19.50 -32.06 -13.34
N LEU A 11 19.67 -31.28 -14.42
CA LEU A 11 19.84 -31.81 -15.78
C LEU A 11 21.29 -32.16 -16.15
N ALA A 12 22.26 -31.59 -15.43
CA ALA A 12 23.67 -31.74 -15.77
C ALA A 12 24.38 -32.86 -14.97
N SER A 13 23.66 -33.52 -14.06
CA SER A 13 24.06 -34.70 -13.26
C SER A 13 24.52 -35.92 -14.07
N CYS A 14 24.25 -35.96 -15.38
CA CYS A 14 24.54 -37.15 -16.18
C CYS A 14 25.89 -37.11 -16.91
N LEU A 15 26.47 -35.96 -17.31
CA LEU A 15 27.36 -35.98 -18.48
C LEU A 15 28.54 -34.95 -18.46
N TYR A 16 29.79 -35.47 -18.39
CA TYR A 16 31.08 -35.00 -18.99
C TYR A 16 32.05 -33.96 -18.34
N GLY A 17 33.38 -34.25 -18.35
CA GLY A 17 34.54 -33.35 -18.04
C GLY A 17 35.90 -33.98 -17.62
N CYS A 18 37.10 -33.42 -17.93
CA CYS A 18 38.35 -34.15 -18.30
C CYS A 18 39.76 -33.65 -17.73
N SER A 19 40.92 -34.12 -18.31
CA SER A 19 42.46 -33.98 -18.15
C SER A 19 43.50 -34.73 -17.18
N LEU A 20 44.24 -35.78 -17.68
CA LEU A 20 45.70 -36.22 -17.62
C LEU A 20 46.52 -36.58 -16.32
N ASN A 21 47.58 -37.45 -16.25
CA ASN A 21 48.21 -38.54 -17.06
C ASN A 21 49.28 -39.30 -16.17
N MET A 22 49.42 -40.65 -16.21
CA MET A 22 50.70 -41.40 -16.02
C MET A 22 50.56 -42.91 -16.37
N SER A 23 51.25 -43.29 -17.45
CA SER A 23 51.80 -44.58 -17.90
C SER A 23 51.67 -45.84 -17.02
N GLU A 24 50.94 -46.85 -17.51
CA GLU A 24 51.41 -48.25 -17.66
C GLU A 24 50.43 -49.04 -18.57
N SER A 25 50.94 -49.89 -19.45
CA SER A 25 50.17 -50.60 -20.49
C SER A 25 49.67 -51.99 -20.02
N PRO A 26 48.35 -52.26 -19.95
CA PRO A 26 47.84 -53.61 -19.75
C PRO A 26 47.69 -54.36 -21.08
N PHE A 27 47.80 -55.69 -21.01
CA PHE A 27 47.77 -56.65 -22.11
C PHE A 27 46.55 -56.52 -23.04
N PRO A 28 46.68 -56.86 -24.34
CA PRO A 28 45.60 -56.75 -25.31
C PRO A 28 44.54 -57.84 -25.05
N THR A 29 43.47 -57.47 -24.35
CA THR A 29 42.18 -58.15 -24.53
C THR A 29 41.59 -57.65 -25.85
N ASP A 30 41.17 -58.55 -26.75
CA ASP A 30 40.36 -58.18 -27.92
C ASP A 30 39.05 -57.56 -27.43
N VAL A 31 39.07 -56.23 -27.28
CA VAL A 31 37.91 -55.46 -26.84
C VAL A 31 37.03 -55.27 -28.08
N VAL A 32 35.90 -55.96 -28.13
CA VAL A 32 34.81 -55.60 -29.05
C VAL A 32 34.51 -54.12 -28.83
N ARG A 33 34.93 -53.27 -29.78
CA ARG A 33 34.60 -51.84 -29.79
C ARG A 33 33.12 -51.73 -30.16
N VAL A 34 32.27 -51.81 -29.15
CA VAL A 34 30.90 -51.33 -29.29
C VAL A 34 31.00 -49.80 -29.42
N GLU A 35 30.80 -49.28 -30.63
CA GLU A 35 30.54 -47.85 -30.82
C GLU A 35 29.24 -47.52 -30.10
N MET A 36 29.37 -47.07 -28.85
CA MET A 36 28.23 -46.66 -28.06
C MET A 36 27.69 -45.33 -28.58
N GLN A 37 26.37 -45.22 -28.61
CA GLN A 37 25.65 -43.99 -28.95
C GLN A 37 25.82 -42.86 -27.91
N THR A 38 26.76 -42.98 -26.96
CA THR A 38 27.10 -41.94 -25.98
C THR A 38 27.88 -40.77 -26.60
N ALA A 39 27.93 -40.62 -27.92
CA ALA A 39 28.58 -39.47 -28.54
C ALA A 39 27.80 -38.16 -28.32
N CYS A 40 26.47 -38.24 -28.27
CA CYS A 40 25.56 -37.07 -28.18
C CYS A 40 25.71 -36.25 -26.88
N THR A 41 26.23 -36.90 -25.84
CA THR A 41 26.30 -36.39 -24.48
C THR A 41 27.32 -35.27 -24.30
N LYS A 42 28.27 -35.14 -25.24
CA LYS A 42 29.21 -34.02 -25.32
C LYS A 42 28.52 -32.71 -25.69
N GLU A 43 27.40 -32.78 -26.42
CA GLU A 43 26.63 -31.62 -26.86
C GLU A 43 25.70 -31.09 -25.76
N ILE A 44 25.42 -31.88 -24.72
CA ILE A 44 24.41 -31.52 -23.70
C ILE A 44 24.68 -30.17 -23.02
N PRO A 45 25.90 -29.88 -22.51
CA PRO A 45 26.15 -28.59 -21.86
C PRO A 45 25.96 -27.41 -22.82
N LEU A 46 26.30 -27.59 -24.10
CA LEU A 46 26.14 -26.59 -25.15
C LEU A 46 24.67 -26.37 -25.49
N THR A 47 23.93 -27.45 -25.75
CA THR A 47 22.48 -27.43 -26.03
C THR A 47 21.71 -26.81 -24.87
N PHE A 48 22.04 -27.16 -23.63
CA PHE A 48 21.40 -26.58 -22.46
C PHE A 48 21.74 -25.10 -22.28
N SER A 49 22.99 -24.69 -22.53
CA SER A 49 23.37 -23.27 -22.52
C SER A 49 22.60 -22.49 -23.58
N ARG A 50 22.49 -23.02 -24.80
CA ARG A 50 21.70 -22.43 -25.88
C ARG A 50 20.21 -22.37 -25.52
N TYR A 51 19.68 -23.37 -24.83
CA TYR A 51 18.30 -23.37 -24.36
C TYR A 51 18.05 -22.21 -23.41
N ILE A 52 18.93 -22.01 -22.42
CA ILE A 52 18.81 -20.88 -21.46
C ILE A 52 18.88 -19.53 -22.17
N GLN A 53 19.61 -19.47 -23.28
CA GLN A 53 19.77 -18.29 -24.12
C GLN A 53 18.66 -18.11 -25.15
N GLY A 54 17.70 -19.04 -25.26
CA GLY A 54 16.65 -18.99 -26.29
C GLY A 54 17.11 -19.40 -27.70
N ALA A 55 18.33 -19.91 -27.83
CA ALA A 55 18.97 -20.21 -29.12
C ALA A 55 18.87 -21.70 -29.53
N SER A 56 18.15 -22.51 -28.77
CA SER A 56 17.92 -23.92 -29.11
C SER A 56 16.69 -24.11 -29.97
N SER A 57 16.75 -25.07 -30.89
CA SER A 57 15.61 -25.60 -31.65
C SER A 57 14.86 -26.67 -30.87
N GLU A 58 13.60 -26.94 -31.23
CA GLU A 58 12.81 -28.02 -30.63
C GLU A 58 13.49 -29.38 -30.80
N LYS A 59 14.05 -29.63 -31.99
CA LYS A 59 14.80 -30.83 -32.30
C LYS A 59 15.97 -31.03 -31.34
N GLU A 60 16.79 -29.99 -31.11
CA GLU A 60 17.94 -30.06 -30.19
C GLU A 60 17.49 -30.39 -28.75
N ILE A 61 16.34 -29.89 -28.29
CA ILE A 61 15.81 -30.22 -26.96
C ILE A 61 15.31 -31.66 -26.91
N ASN A 62 14.60 -32.13 -27.93
CA ASN A 62 14.14 -33.51 -27.99
C ASN A 62 15.33 -34.48 -28.02
N GLU A 63 16.34 -34.20 -28.85
CA GLU A 63 17.58 -34.96 -28.93
C GLU A 63 18.36 -34.95 -27.61
N LEU A 64 18.33 -33.84 -26.86
CA LEU A 64 18.90 -33.77 -25.51
C LEU A 64 18.23 -34.77 -24.56
N PHE A 65 16.90 -34.82 -24.48
CA PHE A 65 16.20 -35.78 -23.64
C PHE A 65 16.44 -37.23 -24.08
N ASP A 66 16.38 -37.49 -25.38
CA ASP A 66 16.58 -38.84 -25.92
C ASP A 66 18.03 -39.30 -25.71
N CYS A 67 19.00 -38.39 -25.81
CA CYS A 67 20.41 -38.64 -25.49
C CYS A 67 20.61 -39.05 -24.02
N ILE A 68 20.01 -38.33 -23.07
CA ILE A 68 20.10 -38.67 -21.64
C ILE A 68 19.50 -40.06 -21.42
N LYS A 69 18.33 -40.34 -22.00
CA LYS A 69 17.67 -41.64 -21.83
C LYS A 69 18.51 -42.79 -22.41
N ASN A 70 18.93 -42.68 -23.66
CA ASN A 70 19.73 -43.71 -24.32
C ASN A 70 21.04 -43.96 -23.57
N THR A 71 21.64 -42.91 -22.97
CA THR A 71 22.84 -43.06 -22.14
C THR A 71 22.58 -43.88 -20.89
N ILE A 72 21.46 -43.66 -20.19
CA ILE A 72 21.10 -44.42 -18.99
C ILE A 72 20.73 -45.86 -19.37
N GLN A 73 20.06 -46.08 -20.49
CA GLN A 73 19.74 -47.43 -20.97
C GLN A 73 21.03 -48.19 -21.32
N THR A 74 21.95 -47.53 -22.01
CA THR A 74 23.28 -48.08 -22.31
C THR A 74 24.03 -48.41 -21.02
N PHE A 75 23.97 -47.53 -20.00
CA PHE A 75 24.53 -47.81 -18.69
C PHE A 75 23.96 -49.10 -18.09
N GLN A 76 22.63 -49.26 -18.08
CA GLN A 76 21.96 -50.45 -17.54
C GLN A 76 22.30 -51.74 -18.31
N THR A 77 22.45 -51.67 -19.64
CA THR A 77 22.74 -52.83 -20.49
C THR A 77 24.20 -53.29 -20.35
N TYR A 78 25.15 -52.34 -20.29
CA TYR A 78 26.57 -52.66 -20.42
C TYR A 78 27.35 -52.64 -19.10
N THR A 79 26.75 -52.14 -18.02
CA THR A 79 27.38 -52.19 -16.70
C THR A 79 26.92 -53.44 -15.98
N LYS A 80 27.84 -54.39 -15.77
CA LYS A 80 27.55 -55.56 -14.93
C LYS A 80 27.50 -55.12 -13.48
N SER A 81 26.31 -55.18 -12.91
CA SER A 81 26.05 -54.86 -11.52
C SER A 81 26.63 -55.94 -10.60
N THR A 82 27.34 -55.55 -9.54
CA THR A 82 27.82 -56.43 -8.46
C THR A 82 26.68 -56.92 -7.58
N LYS A 83 25.61 -56.14 -7.45
CA LYS A 83 24.34 -56.53 -6.82
C LYS A 83 23.27 -56.67 -7.90
N ASP A 84 22.48 -57.75 -7.89
CA ASP A 84 21.56 -58.10 -8.99
C ASP A 84 20.59 -56.98 -9.42
N SER A 85 20.22 -56.08 -8.50
CA SER A 85 19.22 -55.02 -8.70
C SER A 85 19.73 -53.59 -8.50
N ALA A 86 21.00 -53.37 -8.15
CA ALA A 86 21.51 -52.05 -7.79
C ALA A 86 22.97 -51.81 -8.18
N PHE A 87 23.23 -50.62 -8.74
CA PHE A 87 24.54 -50.19 -9.18
C PHE A 87 25.21 -49.32 -8.12
N SER A 88 26.40 -49.71 -7.69
CA SER A 88 27.24 -48.93 -6.78
C SER A 88 27.75 -47.64 -7.45
N TYR A 89 28.13 -46.66 -6.63
CA TYR A 89 28.82 -45.47 -7.11
C TYR A 89 30.06 -45.78 -7.97
N LEU A 90 30.87 -46.78 -7.57
CA LEU A 90 32.08 -47.14 -8.30
C LEU A 90 31.78 -47.65 -9.71
N GLU A 91 30.69 -48.39 -9.90
CA GLU A 91 30.27 -48.86 -11.22
C GLU A 91 29.81 -47.71 -12.12
N ILE A 92 29.04 -46.77 -11.55
CA ILE A 92 28.61 -45.56 -12.26
C ILE A 92 29.83 -44.70 -12.65
N LYS A 93 30.75 -44.50 -11.71
CA LYS A 93 32.03 -43.82 -11.94
C LYS A 93 32.79 -44.48 -13.08
N ASN A 94 33.02 -45.79 -13.00
CA ASN A 94 33.76 -46.55 -14.00
C ASN A 94 33.11 -46.48 -15.38
N PHE A 95 31.77 -46.53 -15.46
CA PHE A 95 31.06 -46.36 -16.72
C PHE A 95 31.27 -44.95 -17.30
N ILE A 96 31.10 -43.91 -16.48
CA ILE A 96 31.30 -42.53 -16.88
C ILE A 96 32.75 -42.31 -17.35
N GLU A 97 33.74 -42.81 -16.60
CA GLU A 97 35.15 -42.68 -16.97
C GLU A 97 35.47 -43.37 -18.29
N LYS A 98 34.93 -44.58 -18.50
CA LYS A 98 35.26 -45.42 -19.66
C LYS A 98 34.54 -45.01 -20.94
N PHE A 99 33.23 -44.76 -20.86
CA PHE A 99 32.38 -44.62 -22.03
C PHE A 99 31.99 -43.17 -22.35
N ILE A 100 32.07 -42.31 -21.35
CA ILE A 100 31.71 -40.90 -21.45
C ILE A 100 32.99 -40.08 -21.54
N LEU A 101 33.74 -39.99 -20.45
CA LEU A 101 34.87 -39.08 -20.31
C LEU A 101 36.12 -39.49 -21.09
N LYS A 102 36.34 -40.81 -21.19
CA LYS A 102 37.64 -41.38 -21.55
C LYS A 102 38.79 -40.84 -20.68
N LYS A 103 38.47 -40.52 -19.40
CA LYS A 103 39.40 -40.09 -18.35
C LYS A 103 38.88 -40.47 -16.96
N ALA A 104 39.80 -40.78 -16.04
CA ALA A 104 39.55 -40.93 -14.60
C ALA A 104 39.07 -39.65 -13.87
N LEU A 105 38.04 -39.78 -13.04
CA LEU A 105 37.49 -38.76 -12.14
C LEU A 105 38.30 -38.70 -10.83
N LYS A 106 38.82 -37.51 -10.47
CA LYS A 106 39.42 -37.21 -9.14
C LYS A 106 38.38 -36.51 -8.24
N PRO A 107 38.51 -36.54 -6.90
CA PRO A 107 38.35 -37.67 -5.97
C PRO A 107 36.86 -37.99 -5.65
N ASP A 108 36.62 -38.98 -4.78
CA ASP A 108 35.29 -39.56 -4.43
C ASP A 108 34.23 -38.57 -3.91
N THR A 109 34.59 -37.30 -3.66
CA THR A 109 33.68 -36.28 -3.16
C THR A 109 32.52 -36.02 -4.12
N VAL A 110 32.75 -35.96 -5.44
CA VAL A 110 31.65 -35.68 -6.39
C VAL A 110 30.63 -36.81 -6.35
N GLY A 111 31.13 -38.05 -6.35
CA GLY A 111 30.31 -39.25 -6.28
C GLY A 111 29.46 -39.36 -5.04
N MET A 112 30.09 -39.25 -3.88
CA MET A 112 29.40 -39.31 -2.60
C MET A 112 28.35 -38.21 -2.47
N GLN A 113 28.65 -37.00 -2.95
CA GLN A 113 27.71 -35.89 -2.88
C GLN A 113 26.56 -36.03 -3.88
N THR A 114 26.82 -36.54 -5.09
CA THR A 114 25.77 -36.91 -6.05
C THR A 114 24.88 -38.02 -5.51
N MET A 115 25.44 -39.01 -4.82
CA MET A 115 24.65 -40.06 -4.17
C MET A 115 23.84 -39.54 -3.00
N ALA A 116 24.38 -38.62 -2.19
CA ALA A 116 23.64 -37.97 -1.13
C ALA A 116 22.46 -37.15 -1.70
N PHE A 117 22.68 -36.45 -2.82
CA PHE A 117 21.61 -35.73 -3.52
C PHE A 117 20.56 -36.69 -4.11
N LYS A 118 21.01 -37.77 -4.75
CA LYS A 118 20.15 -38.87 -5.23
C LYS A 118 19.32 -39.44 -4.10
N GLN A 119 19.93 -39.71 -2.95
CA GLN A 119 19.23 -40.26 -1.79
C GLN A 119 18.16 -39.29 -1.29
N ALA A 120 18.46 -38.00 -1.28
CA ALA A 120 17.51 -36.99 -0.85
C ALA A 120 16.32 -36.82 -1.82
N MET A 121 16.55 -37.02 -3.12
CA MET A 121 15.55 -36.82 -4.18
C MET A 121 14.75 -38.07 -4.52
N LEU A 122 15.45 -39.19 -4.74
CA LEU A 122 14.90 -40.47 -5.22
C LEU A 122 14.64 -41.46 -4.09
N GLY A 123 15.28 -41.24 -2.94
CA GLY A 123 15.39 -42.21 -1.87
C GLY A 123 16.49 -43.25 -2.08
N GLY A 124 16.34 -44.37 -1.38
CA GLY A 124 17.20 -45.54 -1.38
C GLY A 124 18.44 -45.41 -0.52
N ALA A 125 19.37 -46.33 -0.77
CA ALA A 125 20.67 -46.33 -0.13
C ALA A 125 21.58 -45.22 -0.69
N ALA A 126 22.49 -44.75 0.15
CA ALA A 126 23.39 -43.62 -0.13
C ALA A 126 24.61 -43.99 -0.98
N ASP A 127 24.80 -45.26 -1.31
CA ASP A 127 25.98 -45.80 -1.99
C ASP A 127 25.62 -46.54 -3.29
N GLU A 128 24.33 -46.70 -3.59
CA GLU A 128 23.85 -47.42 -4.77
C GLU A 128 22.59 -46.79 -5.40
N ILE A 129 22.38 -47.09 -6.69
CA ILE A 129 21.18 -46.74 -7.46
C ILE A 129 20.52 -48.02 -7.96
N THR A 130 19.28 -48.26 -7.57
CA THR A 130 18.51 -49.43 -8.00
C THR A 130 18.00 -49.28 -9.43
N LYS A 131 17.74 -50.40 -10.11
CA LYS A 131 17.11 -50.40 -11.43
C LYS A 131 15.75 -49.67 -11.43
N ASP A 132 14.99 -49.80 -10.34
CA ASP A 132 13.70 -49.12 -10.17
C ASP A 132 13.85 -47.59 -10.01
N GLU A 133 14.94 -47.13 -9.39
CA GLU A 133 15.26 -45.70 -9.31
C GLU A 133 15.59 -45.12 -10.68
N LEU A 134 16.36 -45.85 -11.49
CA LEU A 134 16.64 -45.47 -12.87
C LEU A 134 15.35 -45.45 -13.72
N GLN A 135 14.46 -46.44 -13.55
CA GLN A 135 13.17 -46.46 -14.24
C GLN A 135 12.28 -45.28 -13.86
N ARG A 136 12.25 -44.91 -12.58
CA ARG A 136 11.54 -43.70 -12.15
C ARG A 136 12.12 -42.45 -12.80
N PHE A 137 13.44 -42.34 -12.85
CA PHE A 137 14.11 -41.22 -13.49
C PHE A 137 13.80 -41.14 -15.00
N PHE A 138 13.69 -42.26 -15.70
CA PHE A 138 13.20 -42.28 -17.09
C PHE A 138 11.81 -41.67 -17.21
N ASN A 139 10.88 -42.11 -16.38
CA ASN A 139 9.51 -41.62 -16.39
C ASN A 139 9.46 -40.11 -16.10
N LEU A 140 10.36 -39.60 -15.24
CA LEU A 140 10.50 -38.16 -15.02
C LEU A 140 10.94 -37.43 -16.30
N LEU A 141 11.97 -37.94 -16.98
CA LEU A 141 12.46 -37.32 -18.23
C LEU A 141 11.36 -37.28 -19.30
N ASP A 142 10.52 -38.32 -19.39
CA ASP A 142 9.33 -38.33 -20.26
C ASP A 142 8.35 -37.20 -19.91
N GLN A 143 8.01 -37.04 -18.63
CA GLN A 143 7.07 -36.02 -18.18
C GLN A 143 7.61 -34.60 -18.32
N LEU A 144 8.92 -34.40 -18.20
CA LEU A 144 9.57 -33.09 -18.33
C LEU A 144 9.82 -32.66 -19.78
N LYS A 145 9.91 -33.62 -20.72
CA LYS A 145 10.27 -33.34 -22.12
C LYS A 145 9.35 -32.29 -22.74
N LEU A 146 8.04 -32.50 -22.70
CA LEU A 146 7.05 -31.61 -23.30
C LEU A 146 7.08 -30.18 -22.70
N PRO A 147 6.91 -29.97 -21.39
CA PRO A 147 6.83 -28.62 -20.85
C PRO A 147 8.15 -27.84 -20.97
N ILE A 148 9.30 -28.52 -20.94
CA ILE A 148 10.61 -27.87 -21.17
C ILE A 148 10.79 -27.48 -22.64
N THR A 149 10.36 -28.33 -23.57
CA THR A 149 10.34 -28.03 -25.01
C THR A 149 9.44 -26.83 -25.32
N GLU A 150 8.27 -26.73 -24.68
CA GLU A 150 7.38 -25.58 -24.84
C GLU A 150 7.96 -24.29 -24.26
N LEU A 151 8.63 -24.34 -23.09
CA LEU A 151 9.28 -23.16 -22.50
C LEU A 151 10.41 -22.60 -23.35
N ARG A 152 10.97 -23.38 -24.27
CA ARG A 152 12.07 -22.99 -25.16
C ARG A 152 11.79 -21.71 -25.93
N THR A 153 10.57 -21.54 -26.45
CA THR A 153 10.19 -20.39 -27.28
C THR A 153 10.21 -19.06 -26.51
N TYR A 154 10.21 -19.13 -25.18
CA TYR A 154 10.14 -17.98 -24.28
C TYR A 154 11.47 -17.72 -23.55
N MET A 155 12.50 -18.51 -23.84
CA MET A 155 13.84 -18.25 -23.31
C MET A 155 14.55 -17.18 -24.14
N PRO A 156 15.41 -16.33 -23.52
CA PRO A 156 15.62 -16.22 -22.09
C PRO A 156 14.44 -15.53 -21.39
N MET A 157 14.00 -16.04 -20.24
CA MET A 157 13.00 -15.38 -19.38
C MET A 157 13.58 -14.18 -18.61
N ASN A 158 14.05 -13.17 -19.34
CA ASN A 158 14.48 -11.89 -18.77
C ASN A 158 13.39 -10.83 -18.95
N THR A 159 13.54 -9.68 -18.29
CA THR A 159 12.53 -8.62 -18.33
C THR A 159 12.25 -8.13 -19.76
N SER A 160 13.26 -8.05 -20.64
CA SER A 160 13.12 -7.61 -22.03
C SER A 160 12.23 -8.57 -22.84
N THR A 161 12.46 -9.87 -22.71
CA THR A 161 11.65 -10.89 -23.38
C THR A 161 10.22 -10.86 -22.86
N LEU A 162 10.04 -10.74 -21.53
CA LEU A 162 8.69 -10.69 -20.93
C LEU A 162 7.87 -9.49 -21.42
N SER A 163 8.51 -8.33 -21.68
CA SER A 163 7.80 -7.15 -22.20
C SER A 163 7.25 -7.29 -23.62
N GLN A 164 7.73 -8.28 -24.37
CA GLN A 164 7.31 -8.48 -25.77
C GLN A 164 6.13 -9.44 -25.88
N LEU A 165 5.75 -10.10 -24.79
CA LEU A 165 4.71 -11.11 -24.79
C LEU A 165 3.33 -10.49 -24.60
N ASN A 166 2.35 -11.03 -25.31
CA ASN A 166 0.95 -10.76 -24.98
C ASN A 166 0.51 -11.55 -23.73
N ALA A 167 -0.65 -11.21 -23.17
CA ALA A 167 -1.14 -11.81 -21.94
C ALA A 167 -1.30 -13.34 -22.04
N ASP A 168 -1.79 -13.86 -23.18
CA ASP A 168 -2.01 -15.30 -23.39
C ASP A 168 -0.70 -16.09 -23.46
N GLU A 169 0.30 -15.57 -24.18
CA GLU A 169 1.65 -16.14 -24.23
C GLU A 169 2.29 -16.16 -22.84
N PHE A 170 2.14 -15.06 -22.10
CA PHE A 170 2.64 -14.98 -20.74
C PHE A 170 1.96 -16.01 -19.82
N GLN A 171 0.64 -16.20 -19.93
CA GLN A 171 -0.05 -17.24 -19.16
C GLN A 171 0.41 -18.66 -19.52
N LYS A 172 0.68 -18.94 -20.80
CA LYS A 172 1.26 -20.24 -21.21
C LYS A 172 2.59 -20.52 -20.53
N ILE A 173 3.48 -19.51 -20.44
CA ILE A 173 4.74 -19.64 -19.69
C ILE A 173 4.48 -20.00 -18.23
N ILE A 174 3.55 -19.29 -17.58
CA ILE A 174 3.22 -19.53 -16.19
C ILE A 174 2.72 -20.96 -15.99
N VAL A 175 1.82 -21.45 -16.85
CA VAL A 175 1.32 -22.81 -16.80
C VAL A 175 2.47 -23.81 -16.93
N GLN A 176 3.36 -23.64 -17.92
CA GLN A 176 4.46 -24.59 -18.11
C GLN A 176 5.45 -24.60 -16.94
N ILE A 177 5.78 -23.46 -16.35
CA ILE A 177 6.64 -23.40 -15.15
C ILE A 177 5.99 -24.15 -13.97
N LYS A 178 4.67 -23.98 -13.77
CA LYS A 178 3.94 -24.69 -12.72
C LYS A 178 3.92 -26.19 -12.98
N THR A 179 3.60 -26.62 -14.20
CA THR A 179 3.63 -28.03 -14.63
C THR A 179 4.98 -28.68 -14.34
N VAL A 180 6.07 -28.00 -14.69
CA VAL A 180 7.43 -28.49 -14.41
C VAL A 180 7.68 -28.63 -12.90
N GLY A 181 7.29 -27.63 -12.11
CA GLY A 181 7.38 -27.68 -10.66
C GLY A 181 6.57 -28.83 -10.04
N ASP A 182 5.37 -29.08 -10.56
CA ASP A 182 4.49 -30.15 -10.09
C ASP A 182 5.02 -31.55 -10.45
N VAL A 183 5.56 -31.72 -11.66
CA VAL A 183 6.25 -32.95 -12.08
C VAL A 183 7.44 -33.24 -11.16
N LEU A 184 8.30 -32.24 -10.89
CA LEU A 184 9.43 -32.38 -9.98
C LEU A 184 8.99 -32.64 -8.53
N SER A 185 7.95 -31.95 -8.06
CA SER A 185 7.37 -32.12 -6.74
C SER A 185 6.87 -33.56 -6.52
N ASN A 186 6.08 -34.09 -7.45
CA ASN A 186 5.50 -35.43 -7.36
C ASN A 186 6.52 -36.56 -7.55
N PHE A 187 7.67 -36.25 -8.15
CA PHE A 187 8.74 -37.22 -8.35
C PHE A 187 9.52 -37.55 -7.06
N THR A 188 9.57 -36.61 -6.12
CA THR A 188 10.35 -36.78 -4.88
C THR A 188 9.73 -37.81 -3.93
N LYS A 189 10.56 -38.72 -3.38
CA LYS A 189 10.10 -39.71 -2.39
C LYS A 189 10.27 -39.22 -0.95
N GLN A 190 9.35 -39.62 -0.09
CA GLN A 190 9.44 -39.40 1.35
C GLN A 190 10.33 -40.48 1.98
N GLU A 191 11.63 -40.21 2.10
CA GLU A 191 12.52 -41.00 2.96
C GLU A 191 12.91 -40.22 4.23
N THR A 192 13.95 -40.60 4.96
CA THR A 192 14.36 -39.92 6.22
C THR A 192 15.69 -39.16 6.11
N SER A 193 16.31 -39.12 4.94
CA SER A 193 17.60 -38.45 4.73
C SER A 193 17.44 -36.92 4.70
N SER A 194 18.43 -36.20 5.23
CA SER A 194 18.51 -34.74 5.13
C SER A 194 19.67 -34.31 4.24
N PHE A 195 19.45 -33.34 3.36
CA PHE A 195 20.46 -32.80 2.46
C PHE A 195 20.82 -31.37 2.85
N SER A 196 22.06 -31.15 3.28
CA SER A 196 22.52 -29.83 3.72
C SER A 196 22.86 -28.90 2.55
N PHE A 197 22.66 -27.59 2.73
CA PHE A 197 23.10 -26.58 1.75
C PHE A 197 24.62 -26.55 1.56
N TYR A 198 25.38 -27.01 2.56
CA TYR A 198 26.82 -27.23 2.40
C TYR A 198 27.08 -28.33 1.36
N GLN A 199 26.41 -29.48 1.47
CA GLN A 199 26.50 -30.55 0.46
C GLN A 199 26.09 -30.04 -0.92
N LEU A 200 25.02 -29.22 -1.02
CA LEU A 200 24.65 -28.59 -2.29
C LEU A 200 25.80 -27.78 -2.90
N THR A 201 26.49 -26.96 -2.10
CA THR A 201 27.61 -26.15 -2.60
C THR A 201 28.81 -27.01 -3.00
N GLN A 202 29.03 -28.13 -2.32
CA GLN A 202 30.05 -29.10 -2.68
C GLN A 202 29.71 -29.79 -4.00
N VAL A 203 28.44 -30.20 -4.21
CA VAL A 203 27.96 -30.74 -5.50
C VAL A 203 28.19 -29.72 -6.61
N VAL A 204 27.78 -28.47 -6.42
CA VAL A 204 27.91 -27.42 -7.43
C VAL A 204 29.38 -27.11 -7.73
N SER A 205 30.20 -26.93 -6.71
CA SER A 205 31.62 -26.62 -6.90
C SER A 205 32.35 -27.79 -7.56
N ALA A 206 32.05 -29.02 -7.14
CA ALA A 206 32.54 -30.23 -7.80
C ALA A 206 32.12 -30.26 -9.27
N TYR A 207 30.87 -29.90 -9.56
CA TYR A 207 30.31 -29.89 -10.90
C TYR A 207 30.94 -28.81 -11.79
N GLU A 208 31.21 -27.62 -11.27
CA GLU A 208 31.89 -26.57 -12.03
C GLU A 208 33.35 -26.92 -12.32
N LYS A 209 34.07 -27.45 -11.31
CA LYS A 209 35.42 -27.98 -11.50
C LYS A 209 35.43 -29.08 -12.56
N PHE A 210 34.40 -29.92 -12.58
CA PHE A 210 34.22 -30.96 -13.57
C PHE A 210 33.99 -30.38 -14.97
N LEU A 211 33.21 -29.32 -15.12
CA LEU A 211 32.98 -28.63 -16.39
C LEU A 211 34.17 -27.82 -16.92
N GLU A 212 35.32 -27.80 -16.21
CA GLU A 212 36.48 -26.94 -16.52
C GLU A 212 36.11 -25.46 -16.69
N LYS A 213 34.98 -25.03 -16.12
CA LYS A 213 34.55 -23.64 -16.10
C LYS A 213 35.05 -22.99 -14.83
N GLU A 214 35.44 -21.72 -14.94
CA GLU A 214 35.66 -20.87 -13.79
C GLU A 214 34.45 -20.96 -12.84
N PRO A 215 34.66 -21.10 -11.51
CA PRO A 215 33.63 -21.37 -10.50
C PRO A 215 32.72 -20.16 -10.23
N SER A 216 32.12 -19.63 -11.29
CA SER A 216 31.30 -18.43 -11.30
C SER A 216 29.95 -18.68 -10.63
N PHE A 217 29.33 -19.84 -10.88
CA PHE A 217 28.07 -20.22 -10.30
C PHE A 217 28.20 -20.68 -8.84
N SER A 218 29.19 -21.47 -8.41
CA SER A 218 29.35 -21.78 -6.97
C SER A 218 29.71 -20.55 -6.16
N LYS A 219 30.52 -19.63 -6.71
CA LYS A 219 30.80 -18.33 -6.09
C LYS A 219 29.52 -17.51 -5.93
N ASN A 220 28.70 -17.43 -6.98
CA ASN A 220 27.40 -16.76 -6.92
C ASN A 220 26.46 -17.48 -5.95
N LEU A 221 26.40 -18.81 -5.96
CA LEU A 221 25.56 -19.59 -5.07
C LEU A 221 25.92 -19.33 -3.61
N ASN A 222 27.21 -19.26 -3.27
CA ASN A 222 27.68 -18.90 -1.94
C ASN A 222 27.21 -17.51 -1.49
N GLN A 223 27.16 -16.54 -2.41
CA GLN A 223 26.57 -15.22 -2.12
C GLN A 223 25.07 -15.31 -1.84
N TYR A 224 24.36 -16.19 -2.54
CA TYR A 224 22.92 -16.39 -2.35
C TYR A 224 22.55 -17.37 -1.23
N LEU A 225 23.49 -18.12 -0.67
CA LEU A 225 23.22 -19.13 0.36
C LEU A 225 22.46 -18.56 1.56
N GLY A 226 22.77 -17.33 1.98
CA GLY A 226 22.04 -16.65 3.05
C GLY A 226 20.55 -16.54 2.73
N HIS A 227 20.24 -16.05 1.53
CA HIS A 227 18.86 -15.94 1.03
C HIS A 227 18.17 -17.29 0.88
N ILE A 228 18.87 -18.34 0.41
CA ILE A 228 18.29 -19.69 0.29
C ILE A 228 17.96 -20.28 1.66
N LYS A 229 18.87 -20.15 2.62
CA LYS A 229 18.69 -20.65 3.98
C LYS A 229 17.50 -19.95 4.65
N PHE A 230 17.45 -18.63 4.51
CA PHE A 230 16.31 -17.84 4.96
C PHE A 230 15.02 -18.32 4.31
N PHE A 231 15.00 -18.37 2.97
CA PHE A 231 13.88 -18.81 2.15
C PHE A 231 13.33 -20.16 2.61
N LYS A 232 14.21 -21.15 2.75
CA LYS A 232 13.87 -22.47 3.25
C LYS A 232 13.23 -22.40 4.62
N SER A 233 13.84 -21.66 5.54
CA SER A 233 13.33 -21.55 6.90
C SER A 233 12.03 -20.75 7.01
N PHE A 234 11.77 -19.83 6.07
CA PHE A 234 10.58 -18.99 6.04
C PHE A 234 9.41 -19.76 5.45
N PHE A 235 9.57 -20.41 4.28
CA PHE A 235 8.45 -21.04 3.59
C PHE A 235 8.20 -22.49 3.99
N LEU A 236 9.26 -23.26 4.30
CA LEU A 236 9.16 -24.71 4.55
C LEU A 236 9.21 -25.08 6.03
N SER A 237 9.47 -24.12 6.91
CA SER A 237 9.78 -24.35 8.33
C SER A 237 11.04 -25.22 8.53
N GLY A 238 11.26 -25.73 9.75
CA GLY A 238 12.34 -26.67 10.06
C GLY A 238 13.76 -26.08 10.05
N SER A 239 14.75 -26.94 9.78
CA SER A 239 16.18 -26.58 9.84
C SER A 239 16.57 -25.50 8.83
N LYS A 240 17.34 -24.46 9.22
CA LYS A 240 17.83 -23.45 8.25
C LYS A 240 18.88 -23.99 7.28
N THR A 241 19.55 -25.09 7.61
CA THR A 241 20.80 -25.50 6.93
C THR A 241 20.65 -26.76 6.08
N ALA A 242 19.52 -27.46 6.19
CA ALA A 242 19.27 -28.68 5.44
C ALA A 242 17.80 -28.79 5.02
N ILE A 243 17.61 -29.46 3.89
CA ILE A 243 16.30 -29.85 3.34
C ILE A 243 16.09 -31.31 3.72
N SER A 244 15.05 -31.63 4.47
CA SER A 244 14.67 -33.04 4.68
C SER A 244 14.06 -33.61 3.41
N SER A 245 14.25 -34.90 3.19
CA SER A 245 13.60 -35.72 2.15
C SER A 245 12.13 -35.35 1.87
N ASN A 246 11.29 -35.24 2.91
CA ASN A 246 9.88 -34.88 2.77
C ASN A 246 9.63 -33.40 2.40
N GLU A 247 10.62 -32.52 2.57
CA GLU A 247 10.53 -31.11 2.20
C GLU A 247 10.77 -30.90 0.68
N TRP A 248 11.47 -31.80 -0.03
CA TRP A 248 11.79 -31.60 -1.45
C TRP A 248 10.57 -31.42 -2.34
N LYS A 249 9.50 -32.17 -2.07
CA LYS A 249 8.20 -31.99 -2.72
C LYS A 249 7.75 -30.53 -2.65
N HIS A 250 7.83 -29.97 -1.45
CA HIS A 250 7.45 -28.58 -1.20
C HIS A 250 8.46 -27.62 -1.82
N VAL A 251 9.78 -27.87 -1.74
CA VAL A 251 10.81 -27.03 -2.38
C VAL A 251 10.50 -26.76 -3.84
N PHE A 252 10.22 -27.80 -4.64
CA PHE A 252 9.95 -27.61 -6.07
C PHE A 252 8.67 -26.85 -6.34
N TRP A 253 7.61 -27.15 -5.57
CA TRP A 253 6.36 -26.42 -5.66
C TRP A 253 6.54 -24.93 -5.30
N PHE A 254 7.18 -24.62 -4.17
CA PHE A 254 7.40 -23.23 -3.74
C PHE A 254 8.27 -22.47 -4.75
N LEU A 255 9.37 -23.08 -5.22
CA LEU A 255 10.24 -22.46 -6.21
C LEU A 255 9.46 -22.14 -7.50
N SER A 256 8.64 -23.06 -8.02
CA SER A 256 7.87 -22.77 -9.23
C SER A 256 6.84 -21.65 -9.01
N GLN A 257 6.10 -21.66 -7.90
CA GLN A 257 5.11 -20.62 -7.60
C GLN A 257 5.75 -19.25 -7.40
N LEU A 258 6.86 -19.17 -6.66
CA LEU A 258 7.54 -17.89 -6.44
C LEU A 258 8.18 -17.33 -7.69
N TYR A 259 8.69 -18.21 -8.55
CA TYR A 259 9.18 -17.77 -9.85
C TYR A 259 8.04 -17.24 -10.71
N THR A 260 6.88 -17.90 -10.71
CA THR A 260 5.66 -17.37 -11.35
C THR A 260 5.29 -16.00 -10.79
N VAL A 261 5.26 -15.82 -9.47
CA VAL A 261 4.94 -14.53 -8.82
C VAL A 261 5.96 -13.46 -9.23
N TYR A 262 7.26 -13.79 -9.25
CA TYR A 262 8.32 -12.90 -9.72
C TYR A 262 8.14 -12.50 -11.19
N LEU A 263 7.82 -13.45 -12.07
CA LEU A 263 7.56 -13.19 -13.48
C LEU A 263 6.30 -12.33 -13.65
N LYS A 264 5.23 -12.64 -12.92
CA LYS A 264 3.98 -11.85 -12.93
C LYS A 264 4.25 -10.42 -12.47
N GLN A 265 4.97 -10.22 -11.37
CA GLN A 265 5.36 -8.90 -10.90
C GLN A 265 6.17 -8.13 -11.95
N SER A 266 7.16 -8.79 -12.58
CA SER A 266 7.99 -8.18 -13.63
C SER A 266 7.16 -7.78 -14.86
N TYR A 267 6.19 -8.61 -15.25
CA TYR A 267 5.27 -8.33 -16.34
C TYR A 267 4.32 -7.17 -16.00
N PHE A 268 3.74 -7.21 -14.80
CA PHE A 268 2.82 -6.19 -14.28
C PHE A 268 3.44 -4.79 -14.28
N PHE A 269 4.65 -4.62 -13.74
CA PHE A 269 5.28 -3.30 -13.70
C PHE A 269 5.57 -2.72 -15.09
N LYS A 270 5.66 -3.56 -16.12
CA LYS A 270 5.89 -3.10 -17.49
C LYS A 270 4.61 -2.78 -18.25
N HIS A 271 3.55 -3.57 -18.06
CA HIS A 271 2.33 -3.44 -18.86
C HIS A 271 1.18 -2.72 -18.16
N PHE A 272 1.12 -2.80 -16.83
CA PHE A 272 -0.08 -2.41 -16.07
C PHE A 272 0.19 -1.43 -14.92
N ALA A 273 1.43 -1.00 -14.69
CA ALA A 273 1.77 -0.11 -13.58
C ALA A 273 0.95 1.20 -13.59
N HIS A 274 0.57 1.71 -14.76
CA HIS A 274 -0.22 2.95 -14.89
C HIS A 274 -1.74 2.73 -14.81
N SER A 275 -2.21 1.49 -14.95
CA SER A 275 -3.63 1.12 -15.00
C SER A 275 -3.98 0.03 -13.99
N TRP A 276 -3.21 -0.12 -12.93
CA TRP A 276 -3.36 -1.20 -11.95
C TRP A 276 -4.70 -1.21 -11.22
N GLU A 277 -5.35 -0.06 -11.16
CA GLU A 277 -6.64 0.15 -10.53
C GLU A 277 -7.81 -0.35 -11.39
N LEU A 278 -7.59 -0.54 -12.70
CA LEU A 278 -8.64 -0.69 -13.71
C LEU A 278 -8.45 -1.92 -14.62
N GLY A 279 -9.54 -2.51 -15.07
CA GLY A 279 -9.60 -3.49 -16.16
C GLY A 279 -8.65 -4.67 -16.00
N GLU A 280 -7.88 -4.96 -17.05
CA GLU A 280 -6.89 -6.05 -17.05
C GLU A 280 -5.79 -5.84 -16.00
N GLY A 281 -5.40 -4.58 -15.74
CA GLY A 281 -4.38 -4.27 -14.74
C GLY A 281 -4.82 -4.65 -13.32
N ASN A 282 -6.08 -4.36 -12.98
CA ASN A 282 -6.71 -4.78 -11.72
C ASN A 282 -6.77 -6.31 -11.60
N ALA A 283 -7.29 -6.98 -12.65
CA ALA A 283 -7.40 -8.43 -12.66
C ALA A 283 -6.04 -9.11 -12.50
N PHE A 284 -5.02 -8.57 -13.16
CA PHE A 284 -3.65 -9.07 -13.08
C PHE A 284 -3.04 -8.84 -11.70
N LEU A 285 -3.16 -7.64 -11.13
CA LEU A 285 -2.67 -7.34 -9.77
C LEU A 285 -3.35 -8.25 -8.75
N THR A 286 -4.67 -8.42 -8.86
CA THR A 286 -5.42 -9.30 -7.97
C THR A 286 -4.92 -10.74 -8.06
N SER A 287 -4.70 -11.27 -9.27
CA SER A 287 -4.11 -12.60 -9.44
C SER A 287 -2.71 -12.70 -8.84
N LEU A 288 -1.87 -11.68 -9.01
CA LEU A 288 -0.52 -11.63 -8.45
C LEU A 288 -0.55 -11.68 -6.91
N VAL A 289 -1.42 -10.87 -6.28
CA VAL A 289 -1.57 -10.83 -4.82
C VAL A 289 -2.13 -12.16 -4.29
N LEU A 290 -3.17 -12.71 -4.93
CA LEU A 290 -3.78 -13.97 -4.52
C LEU A 290 -2.81 -15.16 -4.66
N ASP A 291 -1.98 -15.21 -5.70
CA ASP A 291 -0.92 -16.21 -5.83
C ASP A 291 0.09 -16.09 -4.69
N GLY A 292 0.48 -14.86 -4.31
CA GLY A 292 1.35 -14.61 -3.16
C GLY A 292 0.74 -15.07 -1.84
N LEU A 293 -0.55 -14.78 -1.60
CA LEU A 293 -1.26 -15.23 -0.40
C LEU A 293 -1.40 -16.76 -0.36
N ALA A 294 -1.62 -17.43 -1.50
CA ALA A 294 -1.69 -18.89 -1.56
C ALA A 294 -0.34 -19.55 -1.22
N ILE A 295 0.79 -18.93 -1.58
CA ILE A 295 2.13 -19.38 -1.17
C ILE A 295 2.28 -19.26 0.35
N LEU A 296 1.87 -18.14 0.95
CA LEU A 296 1.91 -17.96 2.40
C LEU A 296 0.99 -18.94 3.12
N GLU A 297 -0.21 -19.20 2.59
CA GLU A 297 -1.16 -20.18 3.13
C GLU A 297 -0.55 -21.57 3.18
N LYS A 298 0.07 -22.00 2.07
CA LYS A 298 0.79 -23.27 2.02
C LYS A 298 1.98 -23.31 2.97
N SER A 299 2.64 -22.17 3.20
CA SER A 299 3.74 -22.10 4.15
C SER A 299 3.21 -22.32 5.57
N ILE A 300 2.13 -21.64 5.96
CA ILE A 300 1.47 -21.81 7.25
C ILE A 300 1.06 -23.28 7.49
N GLU A 301 0.60 -24.01 6.48
CA GLU A 301 0.32 -25.46 6.57
C GLU A 301 1.52 -26.28 7.08
N LEU A 302 2.74 -25.88 6.71
CA LEU A 302 3.96 -26.61 7.05
C LEU A 302 4.50 -26.27 8.43
N TYR A 303 4.10 -25.14 9.03
CA TYR A 303 4.53 -24.80 10.39
C TYR A 303 3.77 -25.63 11.43
N PRO A 304 4.46 -26.19 12.46
CA PRO A 304 3.81 -26.98 13.50
C PRO A 304 2.66 -26.27 14.22
N GLN A 305 2.78 -24.95 14.41
CA GLN A 305 1.77 -24.12 15.08
C GLN A 305 0.75 -23.51 14.10
N ARG A 306 0.84 -23.81 12.81
CA ARG A 306 0.06 -23.14 11.76
C ARG A 306 0.15 -21.61 11.85
N LEU A 307 1.39 -21.15 12.05
CA LEU A 307 1.72 -19.75 12.30
C LEU A 307 3.14 -19.48 11.80
N ILE A 308 3.33 -18.48 10.95
CA ILE A 308 4.65 -17.93 10.61
C ILE A 308 4.95 -16.82 11.61
N SER A 309 5.96 -17.00 12.47
CA SER A 309 6.24 -16.04 13.53
C SER A 309 6.66 -14.65 13.02
N GLN A 310 6.39 -13.61 13.80
CA GLN A 310 6.85 -12.24 13.50
C GLN A 310 8.37 -12.16 13.27
N GLU A 311 9.17 -12.90 14.05
CA GLU A 311 10.63 -12.96 13.91
C GLU A 311 11.05 -13.34 12.48
N LYS A 312 10.30 -14.23 11.80
CA LYS A 312 10.57 -14.62 10.41
C LYS A 312 10.34 -13.47 9.43
N PHE A 313 9.35 -12.62 9.68
CA PHE A 313 9.13 -11.41 8.90
C PHE A 313 10.15 -10.32 9.22
N GLU A 314 10.63 -10.22 10.47
CA GLU A 314 11.73 -9.31 10.80
C GLU A 314 13.04 -9.72 10.10
N GLU A 315 13.35 -11.02 10.07
CA GLU A 315 14.49 -11.58 9.32
C GLU A 315 14.32 -11.32 7.80
N PHE A 316 13.09 -11.41 7.27
CA PHE A 316 12.79 -11.02 5.88
C PHE A 316 13.12 -9.55 5.63
N ILE A 317 12.63 -8.66 6.51
CA ILE A 317 12.84 -7.22 6.40
C ILE A 317 14.33 -6.87 6.41
N ASP A 318 15.11 -7.48 7.30
CA ASP A 318 16.55 -7.24 7.37
C ASP A 318 17.30 -7.66 6.11
N LEU A 319 16.83 -8.70 5.44
CA LEU A 319 17.49 -9.24 4.25
C LEU A 319 17.13 -8.52 2.96
N TYR A 320 15.93 -7.93 2.87
CA TYR A 320 15.38 -7.46 1.60
C TYR A 320 14.96 -5.99 1.57
N ILE A 321 14.82 -5.32 2.72
CA ILE A 321 14.49 -3.90 2.77
C ILE A 321 15.78 -3.10 2.92
N ASP A 322 16.16 -2.42 1.83
CA ASP A 322 17.36 -1.57 1.76
C ASP A 322 17.25 -0.35 2.70
N GLN A 323 18.39 0.19 3.11
CA GLN A 323 18.46 1.43 3.90
C GLN A 323 17.89 2.65 3.14
N ASN A 324 17.79 2.58 1.81
CA ASN A 324 17.26 3.66 0.98
C ASN A 324 15.74 3.57 0.73
N SER A 325 15.01 2.66 1.38
CA SER A 325 13.55 2.62 1.25
C SER A 325 12.89 3.84 1.89
N LEU A 326 11.75 4.27 1.34
CA LEU A 326 10.95 5.38 1.86
C LEU A 326 10.55 5.21 3.35
N VAL A 327 10.40 3.95 3.78
CA VAL A 327 10.12 3.58 5.17
C VAL A 327 11.29 2.78 5.70
N SER A 328 11.80 3.11 6.89
CA SER A 328 12.92 2.36 7.46
C SER A 328 12.50 0.94 7.85
N ALA A 329 13.42 0.00 7.73
CA ALA A 329 13.25 -1.37 8.24
C ALA A 329 12.77 -1.38 9.72
N LYS A 330 13.30 -0.47 10.55
CA LYS A 330 12.93 -0.32 11.96
C LYS A 330 11.45 0.03 12.13
N SER A 331 10.90 0.91 11.29
CA SER A 331 9.48 1.28 11.35
C SER A 331 8.57 0.17 10.87
N ILE A 332 8.94 -0.55 9.80
CA ILE A 332 8.18 -1.71 9.31
C ILE A 332 8.12 -2.79 10.39
N LYS A 333 9.26 -3.14 11.01
CA LYS A 333 9.30 -4.08 12.14
C LYS A 333 8.43 -3.62 13.31
N GLY A 334 8.45 -2.31 13.60
CA GLY A 334 7.66 -1.71 14.67
C GLY A 334 6.15 -1.92 14.51
N ILE A 335 5.65 -2.02 13.28
CA ILE A 335 4.23 -2.22 13.00
C ILE A 335 3.84 -3.69 12.75
N LEU A 336 4.79 -4.62 12.59
CA LEU A 336 4.46 -6.02 12.30
C LEU A 336 3.59 -6.64 13.39
N GLY A 337 3.91 -6.40 14.66
CA GLY A 337 3.14 -6.91 15.80
C GLY A 337 1.69 -6.42 15.78
N PRO A 338 1.44 -5.10 15.78
CA PRO A 338 0.09 -4.54 15.64
C PRO A 338 -0.65 -5.00 14.37
N LEU A 339 0.05 -5.09 13.23
CA LEU A 339 -0.54 -5.55 11.97
C LEU A 339 -1.01 -7.00 12.07
N MET A 340 -0.14 -7.92 12.52
CA MET A 340 -0.50 -9.34 12.61
C MET A 340 -1.49 -9.63 13.74
N GLY A 341 -1.30 -9.00 14.90
CA GLY A 341 -2.13 -9.21 16.09
C GLY A 341 -3.50 -8.51 15.98
N ARG A 342 -3.52 -7.19 15.84
CA ARG A 342 -4.80 -6.46 15.84
C ARG A 342 -5.48 -6.49 14.48
N VAL A 343 -4.76 -6.08 13.42
CA VAL A 343 -5.38 -5.82 12.11
C VAL A 343 -5.77 -7.11 11.41
N LEU A 344 -4.90 -8.12 11.41
CA LEU A 344 -5.13 -9.37 10.68
C LEU A 344 -5.76 -10.48 11.53
N SER A 345 -5.49 -10.56 12.84
CA SER A 345 -6.09 -11.62 13.66
C SER A 345 -7.33 -11.16 14.43
N HIS A 346 -7.58 -9.85 14.52
CA HIS A 346 -8.59 -9.26 15.41
C HIS A 346 -8.49 -9.80 16.85
N GLU A 347 -7.27 -10.11 17.31
CA GLU A 347 -7.03 -10.59 18.68
C GLU A 347 -6.64 -9.40 19.56
N LEU A 348 -7.31 -9.28 20.71
CA LEU A 348 -6.98 -8.26 21.70
C LEU A 348 -5.69 -8.63 22.43
N PRO A 349 -4.87 -7.62 22.85
CA PRO A 349 -3.67 -7.89 23.62
C PRO A 349 -4.03 -8.51 24.97
N VAL A 350 -3.29 -9.54 25.38
CA VAL A 350 -3.43 -10.12 26.71
C VAL A 350 -2.68 -9.23 27.71
N LEU A 351 -3.38 -8.73 28.72
CA LEU A 351 -2.75 -7.98 29.81
C LEU A 351 -1.96 -8.95 30.69
N VAL A 352 -0.63 -8.93 30.58
CA VAL A 352 0.26 -9.65 31.48
C VAL A 352 0.60 -8.77 32.68
N LYS A 353 0.70 -9.37 33.88
CA LYS A 353 1.03 -8.67 35.13
C LYS A 353 2.24 -7.73 34.92
N GLY A 354 2.04 -6.43 35.14
CA GLY A 354 3.08 -5.39 35.02
C GLY A 354 2.86 -4.32 33.93
N ASN A 355 1.62 -4.09 33.49
CA ASN A 355 1.24 -3.07 32.47
C ASN A 355 1.95 -3.19 31.10
N LYS A 356 2.76 -4.23 30.89
CA LYS A 356 3.25 -4.57 29.56
C LYS A 356 2.16 -5.36 28.85
N LYS A 357 1.51 -4.74 27.86
CA LYS A 357 0.70 -5.45 26.87
C LYS A 357 1.62 -6.43 26.15
N LEU A 358 1.52 -7.70 26.52
CA LEU A 358 2.22 -8.80 25.86
C LEU A 358 1.18 -9.42 24.94
N TRP A 359 1.39 -9.24 23.64
CA TRP A 359 0.48 -9.84 22.69
C TRP A 359 0.75 -11.36 22.63
N PRO A 360 -0.25 -12.19 22.31
CA PRO A 360 -0.07 -13.63 22.09
C PRO A 360 1.01 -13.89 21.02
N PRO A 361 1.59 -15.11 20.96
CA PRO A 361 2.71 -15.42 20.07
C PRO A 361 2.46 -14.92 18.65
N TYR A 362 3.20 -13.87 18.29
CA TYR A 362 2.99 -13.06 17.10
C TYR A 362 3.30 -13.84 15.84
N GLY A 363 2.39 -13.79 14.88
CA GLY A 363 2.65 -14.31 13.55
C GLY A 363 1.43 -14.24 12.63
N LEU A 364 1.66 -14.60 11.37
CA LEU A 364 0.61 -14.72 10.37
C LEU A 364 0.04 -16.14 10.42
N ASN A 365 -1.27 -16.26 10.66
CA ASN A 365 -2.04 -17.51 10.66
C ASN A 365 -3.10 -17.51 9.53
N TYR A 366 -3.86 -18.60 9.40
CA TYR A 366 -4.92 -18.69 8.38
C TYR A 366 -5.99 -17.61 8.50
N LYS A 367 -6.37 -17.25 9.72
CA LYS A 367 -7.40 -16.22 9.95
C LYS A 367 -6.93 -14.90 9.35
N GLY A 368 -5.69 -14.50 9.63
CA GLY A 368 -5.10 -13.29 9.05
C GLY A 368 -4.93 -13.31 7.55
N LEU A 369 -4.51 -14.44 6.98
CA LEU A 369 -4.48 -14.58 5.51
C LEU A 369 -5.87 -14.55 4.89
N SER A 370 -6.86 -15.17 5.53
CA SER A 370 -8.24 -15.19 5.06
C SER A 370 -8.82 -13.78 5.02
N GLN A 371 -8.56 -12.95 6.04
CA GLN A 371 -8.99 -11.55 6.06
C GLN A 371 -8.33 -10.74 4.94
N LEU A 372 -7.03 -10.90 4.69
CA LEU A 372 -6.35 -10.25 3.57
C LEU A 372 -6.98 -10.66 2.23
N LYS A 373 -7.22 -11.96 2.05
CA LYS A 373 -7.84 -12.51 0.84
C LYS A 373 -9.25 -11.96 0.64
N GLU A 374 -10.05 -11.92 1.70
CA GLU A 374 -11.41 -11.36 1.68
C GLU A 374 -11.39 -9.90 1.24
N ILE A 375 -10.54 -9.05 1.82
CA ILE A 375 -10.41 -7.63 1.45
C ILE A 375 -10.01 -7.42 -0.01
N ILE A 376 -9.08 -8.23 -0.52
CA ILE A 376 -8.66 -8.16 -1.94
C ILE A 376 -9.81 -8.58 -2.87
N LEU A 377 -10.58 -9.60 -2.49
CA LEU A 377 -11.76 -10.04 -3.26
C LEU A 377 -12.90 -9.02 -3.18
N GLU A 378 -13.17 -8.44 -2.01
CA GLU A 378 -14.13 -7.33 -1.83
C GLU A 378 -13.79 -6.18 -2.78
N TRP A 379 -12.52 -5.75 -2.79
CA TRP A 379 -12.04 -4.69 -3.67
C TRP A 379 -12.21 -5.05 -5.14
N LYS A 380 -11.77 -6.23 -5.57
CA LYS A 380 -11.86 -6.70 -6.95
C LYS A 380 -13.31 -6.73 -7.46
N GLU A 381 -14.23 -7.31 -6.69
CA GLU A 381 -15.62 -7.43 -7.15
C GLU A 381 -16.34 -6.07 -7.17
N SER A 382 -16.10 -5.21 -6.17
CA SER A 382 -16.62 -3.83 -6.20
C SER A 382 -16.04 -3.00 -7.34
N GLN A 383 -14.76 -3.20 -7.67
CA GLN A 383 -14.08 -2.53 -8.79
C GLN A 383 -14.63 -2.98 -10.15
N LYS A 384 -14.88 -4.27 -10.33
CA LYS A 384 -15.52 -4.81 -11.54
C LYS A 384 -16.91 -4.21 -11.78
N ILE A 385 -17.69 -4.00 -10.72
CA ILE A 385 -19.01 -3.37 -10.84
C ILE A 385 -18.87 -1.90 -11.21
N LEU A 386 -17.94 -1.17 -10.57
CA LEU A 386 -17.62 0.21 -10.94
C LEU A 386 -17.27 0.34 -12.42
N GLU A 387 -16.38 -0.50 -12.93
CA GLU A 387 -15.99 -0.48 -14.34
C GLU A 387 -17.17 -0.73 -15.26
N LYS A 388 -18.04 -1.69 -14.92
CA LYS A 388 -19.25 -1.96 -15.68
C LYS A 388 -20.22 -0.77 -15.70
N ILE A 389 -20.40 -0.08 -14.57
CA ILE A 389 -21.22 1.15 -14.50
C ILE A 389 -20.73 2.18 -15.52
N TYR A 390 -19.41 2.42 -15.55
CA TYR A 390 -18.84 3.39 -16.46
C TYR A 390 -18.93 2.94 -17.92
N GLN A 391 -18.69 1.66 -18.20
CA GLN A 391 -18.90 1.09 -19.55
C GLN A 391 -20.34 1.25 -20.04
N ASP A 392 -21.33 1.12 -19.14
CA ASP A 392 -22.76 1.20 -19.50
C ASP A 392 -23.30 2.64 -19.61
N LEU A 393 -22.61 3.62 -19.03
CA LEU A 393 -23.04 5.02 -18.96
C LEU A 393 -22.22 5.98 -19.82
N SER A 394 -21.00 5.60 -20.19
CA SER A 394 -20.03 6.50 -20.78
C SER A 394 -19.48 5.91 -22.08
N SER A 395 -19.34 6.77 -23.11
CA SER A 395 -18.69 6.40 -24.37
C SER A 395 -17.16 6.28 -24.23
N ALA A 396 -16.56 6.95 -23.24
CA ALA A 396 -15.15 6.89 -22.89
C ALA A 396 -14.96 6.66 -21.37
N PRO A 397 -15.10 5.41 -20.88
CA PRO A 397 -15.19 5.09 -19.43
C PRO A 397 -14.04 5.59 -18.56
N SER A 398 -12.86 5.81 -19.14
CA SER A 398 -11.67 6.30 -18.45
C SER A 398 -11.60 7.83 -18.31
N GLU A 399 -12.34 8.56 -19.14
CA GLU A 399 -12.26 10.04 -19.23
C GLU A 399 -13.57 10.70 -18.79
N ASP A 400 -14.71 10.05 -19.04
CA ASP A 400 -16.00 10.62 -18.72
C ASP A 400 -16.23 10.70 -17.21
N LYS A 401 -16.98 11.73 -16.83
CA LYS A 401 -17.36 12.00 -15.46
C LYS A 401 -18.85 11.76 -15.29
N LEU A 402 -19.21 10.97 -14.29
CA LEU A 402 -20.61 10.64 -14.00
C LEU A 402 -21.05 11.37 -12.74
N THR A 403 -22.23 11.98 -12.72
CA THR A 403 -22.71 12.62 -11.50
C THR A 403 -23.12 11.57 -10.44
N VAL A 404 -23.19 11.94 -9.14
CA VAL A 404 -23.78 11.10 -8.07
C VAL A 404 -25.16 10.61 -8.52
N HIS A 405 -25.91 11.50 -9.18
CA HIS A 405 -27.24 11.21 -9.67
C HIS A 405 -27.21 10.17 -10.78
N ASP A 406 -26.30 10.31 -11.76
CA ASP A 406 -26.14 9.33 -12.85
C ASP A 406 -25.71 7.97 -12.33
N LEU A 407 -24.75 7.95 -11.39
CA LEU A 407 -24.31 6.75 -10.69
C LEU A 407 -25.48 6.10 -9.95
N GLY A 408 -26.19 6.87 -9.12
CA GLY A 408 -27.36 6.42 -8.36
C GLY A 408 -28.44 5.84 -9.28
N ILE A 409 -28.74 6.52 -10.39
CA ILE A 409 -29.70 6.05 -11.40
C ILE A 409 -29.24 4.75 -12.07
N ALA A 410 -27.98 4.65 -12.51
CA ALA A 410 -27.50 3.43 -13.15
C ALA A 410 -27.53 2.23 -12.19
N ILE A 411 -27.18 2.48 -10.95
CA ILE A 411 -27.20 1.49 -9.88
C ILE A 411 -28.64 0.99 -9.65
N GLU A 412 -29.58 1.90 -9.41
CA GLU A 412 -30.99 1.58 -9.12
C GLU A 412 -31.72 1.00 -10.34
N LYS A 413 -31.45 1.47 -11.57
CA LYS A 413 -32.21 1.07 -12.77
C LYS A 413 -31.61 -0.08 -13.57
N LYS A 414 -30.28 -0.17 -13.68
CA LYS A 414 -29.62 -1.15 -14.58
C LYS A 414 -29.00 -2.32 -13.82
N ILE A 415 -28.48 -2.08 -12.62
CA ILE A 415 -27.65 -3.07 -11.90
C ILE A 415 -28.47 -3.84 -10.88
N GLU A 416 -29.38 -3.19 -10.16
CA GLU A 416 -30.17 -3.84 -9.10
C GLU A 416 -30.86 -5.14 -9.57
N PRO A 417 -31.60 -5.20 -10.70
CA PRO A 417 -32.30 -6.45 -11.04
C PRO A 417 -31.41 -7.54 -11.64
N ALA A 418 -30.47 -7.20 -12.54
CA ALA A 418 -29.69 -8.16 -13.31
C ALA A 418 -28.43 -8.65 -12.57
N VAL A 419 -27.79 -7.77 -11.80
CA VAL A 419 -26.63 -8.14 -10.98
C VAL A 419 -27.10 -8.78 -9.68
N PHE A 420 -28.12 -8.28 -8.97
CA PHE A 420 -28.57 -8.98 -7.75
C PHE A 420 -29.22 -10.34 -8.03
N SER A 421 -29.78 -10.60 -9.21
CA SER A 421 -30.31 -11.95 -9.50
C SER A 421 -29.21 -12.99 -9.72
N SER A 422 -28.01 -12.59 -10.13
CA SER A 422 -26.87 -13.47 -10.41
C SER A 422 -25.75 -13.43 -9.36
N ALA A 423 -25.68 -12.35 -8.58
CA ALA A 423 -24.69 -12.15 -7.55
C ALA A 423 -24.95 -13.02 -6.31
N ASN A 424 -23.88 -13.56 -5.74
CA ASN A 424 -23.97 -14.23 -4.44
C ASN A 424 -24.31 -13.23 -3.32
N MET A 425 -24.68 -13.74 -2.15
CA MET A 425 -25.11 -12.89 -1.02
C MET A 425 -24.03 -11.89 -0.58
N ASP A 426 -22.76 -12.27 -0.70
CA ASP A 426 -21.62 -11.45 -0.28
C ASP A 426 -21.39 -10.29 -1.26
N GLU A 427 -21.46 -10.54 -2.56
CA GLU A 427 -21.36 -9.51 -3.61
C GLU A 427 -22.42 -8.41 -3.44
N LYS A 428 -23.66 -8.80 -3.10
CA LYS A 428 -24.74 -7.84 -2.82
C LYS A 428 -24.41 -6.94 -1.64
N LYS A 429 -23.95 -7.54 -0.54
CA LYS A 429 -23.57 -6.81 0.67
C LYS A 429 -22.46 -5.81 0.39
N TYR A 430 -21.43 -6.19 -0.36
CA TYR A 430 -20.31 -5.30 -0.71
C TYR A 430 -20.75 -4.16 -1.61
N LEU A 431 -21.67 -4.44 -2.53
CA LEU A 431 -22.26 -3.42 -3.38
C LEU A 431 -23.07 -2.43 -2.54
N GLU A 432 -24.02 -2.88 -1.73
CA GLU A 432 -24.84 -2.01 -0.88
C GLU A 432 -24.00 -1.10 0.03
N GLU A 433 -22.95 -1.66 0.64
CA GLU A 433 -22.00 -0.90 1.46
C GLU A 433 -21.31 0.20 0.63
N PHE A 434 -20.80 -0.17 -0.55
CA PHE A 434 -20.10 0.77 -1.43
C PHE A 434 -21.04 1.83 -2.05
N LEU A 435 -22.31 1.48 -2.28
CA LEU A 435 -23.34 2.42 -2.75
C LEU A 435 -23.69 3.45 -1.68
N LYS A 436 -23.83 3.01 -0.42
CA LYS A 436 -24.00 3.91 0.71
C LYS A 436 -22.81 4.86 0.82
N LEU A 437 -21.60 4.34 0.59
CA LEU A 437 -20.39 5.15 0.55
C LEU A 437 -20.47 6.21 -0.56
N ILE A 438 -20.72 5.83 -1.83
CA ILE A 438 -20.83 6.80 -2.94
C ILE A 438 -21.91 7.86 -2.65
N LYS A 439 -23.09 7.45 -2.16
CA LYS A 439 -24.20 8.38 -1.89
C LYS A 439 -23.86 9.41 -0.80
N ASN A 440 -23.07 9.02 0.19
CA ASN A 440 -22.70 9.86 1.33
C ASN A 440 -21.33 10.53 1.17
N TRP A 441 -20.60 10.24 0.09
CA TRP A 441 -19.23 10.71 -0.09
C TRP A 441 -19.14 11.76 -1.19
N ILE A 442 -18.64 12.93 -0.82
CA ILE A 442 -18.25 13.96 -1.79
C ILE A 442 -16.74 13.79 -2.02
N PRO A 443 -16.32 13.50 -3.26
CA PRO A 443 -14.93 13.32 -3.59
C PRO A 443 -14.27 14.69 -3.59
N PHE A 444 -13.00 14.66 -3.29
CA PHE A 444 -12.29 15.86 -2.89
C PHE A 444 -11.03 16.05 -3.73
N ASN A 445 -10.48 14.96 -4.26
CA ASN A 445 -9.24 14.98 -5.01
C ASN A 445 -9.45 15.32 -6.49
N ASN A 446 -8.62 16.22 -7.01
CA ASN A 446 -8.60 16.64 -8.41
C ASN A 446 -8.32 15.47 -9.37
N PHE A 447 -8.91 15.53 -10.57
CA PHE A 447 -8.77 14.61 -11.69
C PHE A 447 -7.34 14.49 -12.22
N GLU A 448 -6.57 15.59 -12.23
CA GLU A 448 -5.18 15.63 -12.72
C GLU A 448 -4.16 15.41 -11.60
N HIS A 449 -4.55 15.76 -10.37
CA HIS A 449 -3.72 15.67 -9.18
C HIS A 449 -4.51 14.93 -8.09
N PRO A 450 -4.53 13.58 -8.10
CA PRO A 450 -5.37 12.74 -7.24
C PRO A 450 -5.09 12.86 -5.74
N SER A 451 -4.24 13.80 -5.35
CA SER A 451 -3.86 14.11 -3.99
C SER A 451 -3.99 15.60 -3.67
N GLU A 452 -4.78 16.36 -4.42
CA GLU A 452 -5.02 17.79 -4.16
C GLU A 452 -6.50 18.06 -4.08
N LEU A 453 -6.94 18.78 -3.05
CA LEU A 453 -8.33 19.19 -2.95
C LEU A 453 -8.60 20.26 -4.00
N THR A 454 -9.61 20.03 -4.84
CA THR A 454 -10.16 21.07 -5.71
C THR A 454 -11.25 21.80 -4.95
N LEU A 455 -11.09 23.12 -4.78
CA LEU A 455 -12.14 24.05 -4.38
C LEU A 455 -12.96 24.41 -5.64
N ASP A 456 -14.02 23.68 -5.98
CA ASP A 456 -14.87 23.94 -7.15
C ASP A 456 -16.36 24.09 -6.80
N ASP A 457 -17.29 24.03 -7.76
CA ASP A 457 -18.73 24.15 -7.50
C ASP A 457 -19.35 22.84 -6.99
N LEU A 458 -20.18 22.86 -5.94
CA LEU A 458 -20.95 21.71 -5.41
C LEU A 458 -21.67 20.86 -6.48
N SER A 459 -22.11 21.50 -7.56
CA SER A 459 -22.69 20.83 -8.72
C SER A 459 -21.65 20.08 -9.57
N VAL A 460 -20.42 20.59 -9.63
CA VAL A 460 -19.24 19.96 -10.25
C VAL A 460 -18.66 18.84 -9.37
N TYR A 461 -18.67 18.98 -8.03
CA TYR A 461 -18.18 17.93 -7.10
C TYR A 461 -18.99 16.64 -7.13
N ARG A 462 -20.18 16.65 -7.72
CA ARG A 462 -20.95 15.41 -7.87
C ARG A 462 -20.45 14.55 -9.01
N GLN A 463 -19.50 15.00 -9.81
CA GLN A 463 -18.97 14.25 -10.94
C GLN A 463 -17.75 13.42 -10.52
N TYR A 464 -17.81 12.11 -10.77
CA TYR A 464 -16.73 11.18 -10.45
C TYR A 464 -16.13 10.61 -11.73
N SER A 465 -14.81 10.50 -11.78
CA SER A 465 -14.13 9.60 -12.71
C SER A 465 -14.04 8.20 -12.12
N LEU A 466 -13.94 7.20 -12.99
CA LEU A 466 -13.75 5.81 -12.59
C LEU A 466 -12.48 5.64 -11.73
N LYS A 467 -11.42 6.39 -12.05
CA LYS A 467 -10.16 6.38 -11.30
C LYS A 467 -10.34 6.87 -9.86
N GLN A 468 -11.07 7.96 -9.64
CA GLN A 468 -11.33 8.49 -8.30
C GLN A 468 -12.12 7.49 -7.44
N LEU A 469 -13.17 6.88 -8.01
CA LEU A 469 -13.96 5.87 -7.31
C LEU A 469 -13.15 4.60 -7.04
N SER A 470 -12.23 4.21 -7.93
CA SER A 470 -11.33 3.08 -7.70
C SER A 470 -10.35 3.34 -6.55
N GLN A 471 -9.73 4.53 -6.53
CA GLN A 471 -8.85 4.96 -5.44
C GLN A 471 -9.59 5.02 -4.11
N MET A 472 -10.82 5.54 -4.11
CA MET A 472 -11.66 5.51 -2.92
C MET A 472 -11.94 4.08 -2.47
N ASN A 473 -12.39 3.24 -3.40
CA ASN A 473 -12.76 1.87 -3.08
C ASN A 473 -11.57 1.16 -2.42
N TRP A 474 -10.38 1.28 -3.01
CA TRP A 474 -9.14 0.78 -2.42
C TRP A 474 -8.87 1.35 -1.01
N LEU A 475 -8.93 2.67 -0.84
CA LEU A 475 -8.68 3.33 0.43
C LEU A 475 -9.69 2.92 1.51
N TYR A 476 -10.97 2.81 1.15
CA TYR A 476 -12.04 2.36 2.03
C TYR A 476 -11.79 0.93 2.52
N ARG A 477 -11.41 0.02 1.62
CA ARG A 477 -11.13 -1.39 1.97
C ARG A 477 -9.91 -1.52 2.88
N ILE A 478 -8.83 -0.77 2.63
CA ILE A 478 -7.69 -0.71 3.55
C ILE A 478 -8.11 -0.14 4.90
N THR A 479 -8.86 0.96 4.90
CA THR A 479 -9.31 1.62 6.13
C THR A 479 -10.17 0.67 6.96
N LYS A 480 -11.11 -0.04 6.33
CA LYS A 480 -11.95 -1.08 6.94
C LYS A 480 -11.10 -2.19 7.57
N LEU A 481 -10.10 -2.70 6.85
CA LEU A 481 -9.19 -3.73 7.37
C LEU A 481 -8.44 -3.23 8.60
N VAL A 482 -7.79 -2.06 8.51
CA VAL A 482 -7.01 -1.48 9.61
C VAL A 482 -7.91 -1.20 10.82
N MET A 483 -9.06 -0.57 10.60
CA MET A 483 -10.02 -0.25 11.65
C MET A 483 -10.63 -1.50 12.29
N GLY A 484 -10.74 -2.62 11.59
CA GLY A 484 -11.20 -3.89 12.16
C GLY A 484 -10.44 -4.31 13.42
N GLY A 485 -9.15 -3.96 13.50
CA GLY A 485 -8.31 -4.22 14.68
C GLY A 485 -8.39 -3.17 15.81
N TYR A 486 -9.05 -2.03 15.59
CA TYR A 486 -9.12 -0.90 16.53
C TYR A 486 -10.55 -0.38 16.73
N SER A 487 -11.55 -1.10 16.25
CA SER A 487 -12.93 -0.65 16.31
C SER A 487 -13.77 -1.59 17.17
N GLU A 488 -14.86 -1.03 17.67
CA GLU A 488 -15.92 -1.76 18.36
C GLU A 488 -17.19 -1.69 17.51
N ILE A 489 -18.14 -2.56 17.82
CA ILE A 489 -19.47 -2.49 17.23
C ILE A 489 -20.24 -1.42 17.99
N THR A 490 -20.58 -0.34 17.30
CA THR A 490 -21.44 0.75 17.80
C THR A 490 -22.84 0.21 18.17
N PRO A 491 -23.64 0.95 18.98
CA PRO A 491 -25.01 0.54 19.31
C PRO A 491 -25.90 0.24 18.10
N ASP A 492 -25.63 0.89 16.97
CA ASP A 492 -26.36 0.73 15.71
C ASP A 492 -25.79 -0.40 14.82
N GLY A 493 -24.82 -1.17 15.30
CA GLY A 493 -24.25 -2.32 14.60
C GLY A 493 -23.10 -2.00 13.63
N TRP A 494 -22.69 -0.74 13.52
CA TRP A 494 -21.58 -0.31 12.65
C TRP A 494 -20.22 -0.46 13.34
N LEU A 495 -19.16 -0.61 12.54
CA LEU A 495 -17.79 -0.59 13.02
C LEU A 495 -17.36 0.86 13.31
N GLY A 496 -17.01 1.15 14.56
CA GLY A 496 -16.60 2.49 15.00
C GLY A 496 -15.35 2.48 15.88
N THR A 497 -14.43 3.43 15.66
CA THR A 497 -13.23 3.62 16.48
C THR A 497 -13.45 4.74 17.50
N THR A 498 -13.20 4.49 18.79
CA THR A 498 -13.24 5.52 19.84
C THR A 498 -11.95 6.37 19.87
N GLU A 499 -11.96 7.47 20.62
CA GLU A 499 -10.76 8.30 20.84
C GLU A 499 -9.60 7.50 21.47
N ASP A 500 -9.92 6.61 22.42
CA ASP A 500 -8.93 5.75 23.08
C ASP A 500 -8.38 4.67 22.13
N ASN A 501 -9.23 4.08 21.29
CA ASN A 501 -8.74 3.12 20.31
C ASN A 501 -7.90 3.80 19.21
N LEU A 502 -8.24 5.03 18.81
CA LEU A 502 -7.42 5.81 17.89
C LEU A 502 -6.07 6.19 18.51
N LYS A 503 -6.01 6.47 19.82
CA LYS A 503 -4.75 6.63 20.55
C LYS A 503 -3.87 5.40 20.43
N GLU A 504 -4.45 4.22 20.63
CA GLU A 504 -3.70 2.96 20.50
C GLU A 504 -3.22 2.75 19.07
N PHE A 505 -4.05 3.04 18.07
CA PHE A 505 -3.67 3.01 16.66
C PHE A 505 -2.51 3.95 16.36
N GLU A 506 -2.59 5.21 16.78
CA GLU A 506 -1.51 6.17 16.58
C GLU A 506 -0.22 5.68 17.24
N LEU A 507 -0.26 5.17 18.47
CA LEU A 507 0.93 4.68 19.15
C LEU A 507 1.58 3.49 18.42
N ASP A 508 0.76 2.58 17.92
CA ASP A 508 1.20 1.38 17.21
C ASP A 508 1.80 1.74 15.83
N PHE A 509 1.26 2.77 15.15
CA PHE A 509 1.69 3.18 13.80
C PHE A 509 2.53 4.48 13.75
N LYS A 510 2.85 5.12 14.89
CA LYS A 510 3.54 6.43 14.92
C LYS A 510 4.84 6.41 14.13
N LYS A 511 5.65 5.37 14.29
CA LYS A 511 6.97 5.27 13.64
C LYS A 511 6.87 5.27 12.11
N ILE A 512 5.96 4.47 11.55
CA ILE A 512 5.77 4.44 10.09
C ILE A 512 5.21 5.76 9.58
N PHE A 513 4.29 6.40 10.32
CA PHE A 513 3.79 7.70 9.91
C PHE A 513 4.84 8.82 10.03
N VAL A 514 5.77 8.74 10.97
CA VAL A 514 6.92 9.66 11.04
C VAL A 514 7.86 9.45 9.86
N ASP A 515 8.22 8.20 9.54
CA ASP A 515 9.09 7.88 8.39
C ASP A 515 8.47 8.31 7.06
N LEU A 516 7.17 8.06 6.91
CA LEU A 516 6.42 8.52 5.74
C LEU A 516 6.22 10.04 5.73
N LYS A 517 6.63 10.79 6.77
CA LYS A 517 6.44 12.24 6.93
C LYS A 517 4.97 12.65 7.04
N PHE A 518 4.09 11.80 7.56
CA PHE A 518 2.67 12.10 7.81
C PHE A 518 2.42 12.65 9.22
N LEU A 519 3.25 12.27 10.17
CA LEU A 519 3.18 12.78 11.54
C LEU A 519 4.52 13.40 11.93
N HIS A 520 4.45 14.59 12.50
CA HIS A 520 5.62 15.26 13.04
C HIS A 520 6.06 14.57 14.34
N PRO A 521 7.34 14.20 14.51
CA PRO A 521 7.79 13.33 15.60
C PRO A 521 7.54 13.91 17.00
N LEU A 522 7.64 15.24 17.14
CA LEU A 522 7.40 15.95 18.39
C LEU A 522 5.92 16.16 18.74
N LYS A 523 4.99 15.91 17.81
CA LYS A 523 3.57 16.07 18.11
C LYS A 523 3.13 14.87 18.95
N GLU A 524 2.81 15.14 20.21
CA GLU A 524 2.15 14.19 21.10
C GLU A 524 0.63 14.36 20.99
N LYS A 525 -0.10 13.25 21.18
CA LYS A 525 -1.58 13.23 21.19
C LYS A 525 -2.26 13.73 19.91
N LEU A 526 -1.69 13.47 18.74
CA LEU A 526 -2.33 13.84 17.48
C LEU A 526 -3.68 13.14 17.31
N TYR A 527 -3.86 11.98 17.94
CA TYR A 527 -5.08 11.19 17.88
C TYR A 527 -6.30 11.98 18.36
N ILE A 528 -6.15 12.88 19.34
CA ILE A 528 -7.26 13.71 19.81
C ILE A 528 -7.72 14.64 18.69
N LEU A 529 -6.75 15.31 18.07
CA LEU A 529 -7.00 16.22 16.96
C LEU A 529 -7.61 15.46 15.77
N ARG A 530 -7.01 14.34 15.36
CA ARG A 530 -7.51 13.50 14.26
C ARG A 530 -8.89 12.93 14.53
N PHE A 531 -9.17 12.54 15.77
CA PHE A 531 -10.50 12.09 16.16
C PHE A 531 -11.55 13.17 15.94
N LEU A 532 -11.23 14.39 16.34
CA LEU A 532 -12.12 15.54 16.23
C LEU A 532 -12.27 16.00 14.79
N GLU A 533 -11.20 15.97 14.00
CA GLU A 533 -11.25 16.27 12.57
C GLU A 533 -12.15 15.29 11.81
N ALA A 534 -12.01 13.98 12.07
CA ALA A 534 -12.89 12.96 11.50
C ALA A 534 -14.37 13.23 11.86
N ASN A 535 -14.63 13.49 13.15
CA ASN A 535 -15.98 13.67 13.70
C ASN A 535 -16.65 14.99 13.33
N LEU A 536 -15.89 16.06 13.07
CA LEU A 536 -16.45 17.39 12.86
C LEU A 536 -16.41 17.85 11.41
N PHE A 537 -15.34 17.51 10.69
CA PHE A 537 -15.02 18.18 9.43
C PHE A 537 -15.09 17.25 8.23
N THR A 538 -15.31 15.94 8.40
CA THR A 538 -15.58 15.06 7.25
C THR A 538 -17.06 15.17 6.83
N PHE A 539 -17.37 14.90 5.57
CA PHE A 539 -18.75 14.89 5.09
C PHE A 539 -19.58 13.72 5.62
N ALA A 540 -18.92 12.58 5.88
CA ALA A 540 -19.53 11.46 6.57
C ALA A 540 -19.72 11.72 8.07
N SER A 541 -19.31 12.88 8.59
CA SER A 541 -19.22 13.05 10.02
C SER A 541 -20.56 13.10 10.72
N TYR A 542 -20.68 12.48 11.90
CA TYR A 542 -21.90 12.53 12.72
C TYR A 542 -21.72 13.32 14.04
N GLY A 543 -20.49 13.68 14.38
CA GLY A 543 -20.16 14.43 15.60
C GLY A 543 -20.42 13.66 16.88
N ASP A 544 -20.35 12.33 16.81
CA ASP A 544 -20.62 11.44 17.93
C ASP A 544 -19.32 11.08 18.70
N GLN A 545 -19.26 9.89 19.30
CA GLN A 545 -18.10 9.42 20.07
C GLN A 545 -17.31 8.35 19.33
N TRP A 546 -17.58 8.17 18.04
CA TRP A 546 -17.01 7.14 17.20
C TRP A 546 -16.45 7.76 15.92
N ILE A 547 -15.54 7.05 15.28
CA ILE A 547 -15.15 7.31 13.90
C ILE A 547 -15.57 6.07 13.13
N SER A 548 -16.54 6.23 12.24
CA SER A 548 -16.94 5.22 11.28
C SER A 548 -15.86 5.02 10.21
N VAL A 549 -15.93 3.89 9.49
CA VAL A 549 -15.02 3.61 8.37
C VAL A 549 -15.06 4.71 7.30
N ALA A 550 -16.24 5.28 7.04
CA ALA A 550 -16.41 6.36 6.08
C ALA A 550 -15.73 7.67 6.54
N GLU A 551 -15.89 8.06 7.82
CA GLU A 551 -15.21 9.22 8.40
C GLU A 551 -13.69 9.04 8.40
N ALA A 552 -13.18 7.87 8.78
CA ALA A 552 -11.75 7.59 8.75
C ALA A 552 -11.17 7.61 7.32
N THR A 553 -11.89 7.04 6.35
CA THR A 553 -11.48 7.04 4.94
C THR A 553 -11.38 8.49 4.43
N GLN A 554 -12.36 9.33 4.76
CA GLN A 554 -12.35 10.75 4.43
C GLN A 554 -11.21 11.51 5.10
N LEU A 555 -10.98 11.26 6.39
CA LEU A 555 -9.87 11.87 7.12
C LEU A 555 -8.52 11.53 6.46
N ILE A 556 -8.28 10.27 6.07
CA ILE A 556 -7.04 9.87 5.41
C ILE A 556 -6.89 10.61 4.06
N SER A 557 -7.97 10.76 3.31
CA SER A 557 -7.98 11.56 2.08
C SER A 557 -7.64 13.04 2.36
N PHE A 558 -8.22 13.65 3.39
CA PHE A 558 -7.93 15.04 3.78
C PHE A 558 -6.45 15.18 4.15
N MET A 559 -5.96 14.30 5.03
CA MET A 559 -4.56 14.33 5.46
C MET A 559 -3.58 14.17 4.30
N THR A 560 -3.85 13.24 3.38
CA THR A 560 -3.01 13.03 2.19
C THR A 560 -3.03 14.27 1.29
N SER A 561 -4.19 14.89 1.14
CA SER A 561 -4.33 16.07 0.33
C SER A 561 -3.66 17.31 0.94
N ALA A 562 -3.91 17.55 2.23
CA ALA A 562 -3.30 18.63 2.99
C ALA A 562 -1.77 18.53 2.96
N LYS A 563 -1.25 17.30 3.06
CA LYS A 563 0.18 17.02 2.96
C LYS A 563 0.76 17.42 1.61
N MET A 564 0.19 16.90 0.53
CA MET A 564 0.70 17.13 -0.82
C MET A 564 0.60 18.60 -1.22
N PHE A 565 -0.54 19.23 -0.91
CA PHE A 565 -0.76 20.65 -1.17
C PHE A 565 0.16 21.55 -0.32
N GLY A 566 0.28 21.24 0.98
CA GLY A 566 1.16 21.96 1.91
C GLY A 566 2.63 21.84 1.52
N SER A 567 3.10 20.64 1.17
CA SER A 567 4.48 20.40 0.71
C SER A 567 4.80 21.17 -0.56
N ARG A 568 3.88 21.22 -1.54
CA ARG A 568 4.10 22.01 -2.77
C ARG A 568 4.21 23.50 -2.46
N ILE A 569 3.23 24.06 -1.74
CA ILE A 569 3.23 25.47 -1.37
C ILE A 569 4.50 25.82 -0.60
N HIS A 570 4.91 24.95 0.33
CA HIS A 570 6.12 25.13 1.11
C HIS A 570 7.36 25.19 0.21
N ASN A 571 7.55 24.21 -0.68
CA ASN A 571 8.72 24.16 -1.58
C ASN A 571 8.77 25.37 -2.53
N GLU A 572 7.64 25.75 -3.12
CA GLU A 572 7.57 26.91 -4.01
C GLU A 572 7.82 28.23 -3.25
N ILE A 573 7.31 28.40 -2.03
CA ILE A 573 7.62 29.58 -1.21
C ILE A 573 9.09 29.58 -0.79
N TYR A 574 9.64 28.41 -0.46
CA TYR A 574 11.06 28.26 -0.13
C TYR A 574 11.92 28.77 -1.29
N GLU A 575 11.67 28.36 -2.53
CA GLU A 575 12.45 28.81 -3.69
C GLU A 575 12.45 30.34 -3.83
N ILE A 576 11.29 30.98 -3.64
CA ILE A 576 11.17 32.44 -3.69
C ILE A 576 11.91 33.10 -2.51
N CYS A 577 11.83 32.54 -1.30
CA CYS A 577 12.50 33.07 -0.12
C CYS A 577 14.02 32.86 -0.19
N ALA A 578 14.48 31.72 -0.70
CA ALA A 578 15.87 31.41 -0.98
C ALA A 578 16.48 32.39 -1.97
N ALA A 579 15.77 32.71 -3.07
CA ALA A 579 16.20 33.71 -4.04
C ALA A 579 16.35 35.12 -3.44
N LYS A 580 15.61 35.43 -2.36
CA LYS A 580 15.71 36.69 -1.61
C LYS A 580 16.78 36.66 -0.51
N GLY A 581 17.50 35.55 -0.33
CA GLY A 581 18.43 35.36 0.78
C GLY A 581 17.74 35.28 2.15
N LYS A 582 16.43 35.04 2.17
CA LYS A 582 15.59 34.95 3.39
C LYS A 582 15.35 33.49 3.79
N ILE A 583 16.43 32.70 3.76
CA ILE A 583 16.45 31.34 4.30
C ILE A 583 17.23 31.34 5.60
N LEU A 584 16.76 30.57 6.57
CA LEU A 584 17.42 30.49 7.85
C LEU A 584 18.69 29.68 7.73
N LYS A 585 19.75 30.23 8.31
CA LYS A 585 21.02 29.57 8.48
C LYS A 585 21.29 29.43 9.97
N ASP A 586 21.89 28.31 10.36
CA ASP A 586 22.43 28.15 11.71
C ASP A 586 23.65 29.08 11.92
N ASP A 587 24.20 29.06 13.13
CA ASP A 587 25.35 29.89 13.51
C ASP A 587 26.59 29.62 12.64
N ASP A 588 26.68 28.43 12.05
CA ASP A 588 27.75 28.01 11.14
C ASP A 588 27.47 28.38 9.67
N GLY A 589 26.31 28.99 9.39
CA GLY A 589 25.91 29.40 8.05
C GLY A 589 25.29 28.30 7.20
N HIS A 590 25.01 27.12 7.76
CA HIS A 590 24.31 26.02 7.08
C HIS A 590 22.80 26.24 7.09
N VAL A 591 22.10 25.83 6.03
CA VAL A 591 20.64 26.00 5.95
C VAL A 591 19.96 25.10 6.98
N VAL A 592 19.08 25.68 7.80
CA VAL A 592 18.32 24.93 8.80
C VAL A 592 17.30 24.05 8.09
N LEU A 593 17.38 22.73 8.33
CA LEU A 593 16.41 21.75 7.85
C LEU A 593 15.38 21.46 8.93
N ASP A 594 14.14 21.21 8.53
CA ASP A 594 13.08 20.74 9.41
C ASP A 594 13.19 19.24 9.71
N TYR A 595 12.28 18.71 10.53
CA TYR A 595 12.26 17.29 10.92
C TYR A 595 12.05 16.32 9.76
N PHE A 596 11.58 16.81 8.62
CA PHE A 596 11.35 16.04 7.41
C PHE A 596 12.42 16.28 6.35
N ASN A 597 13.53 16.92 6.72
CA ASN A 597 14.64 17.25 5.85
C ASN A 597 14.21 18.18 4.68
N ASN A 598 13.19 19.00 4.90
CA ASN A 598 12.85 20.15 4.06
C ASN A 598 13.47 21.42 4.65
N TYR A 599 13.47 22.52 3.91
CA TYR A 599 14.14 23.74 4.33
C TYR A 599 13.25 24.62 5.20
N GLY A 600 13.75 25.08 6.35
CA GLY A 600 13.02 26.05 7.18
C GLY A 600 12.94 27.43 6.51
N ILE A 601 11.73 28.02 6.49
CA ILE A 601 11.49 29.33 5.87
C ILE A 601 11.30 30.38 6.97
N GLU A 602 11.96 31.53 6.84
CA GLU A 602 11.72 32.67 7.75
C GLU A 602 10.23 33.03 7.71
N GLN A 603 9.57 33.05 8.88
CA GLN A 603 8.13 33.24 9.00
C GLN A 603 7.64 34.51 8.28
N LYS A 604 8.39 35.60 8.41
CA LYS A 604 8.08 36.86 7.72
C LYS A 604 8.11 36.69 6.20
N CYS A 605 9.15 36.05 5.66
CA CYS A 605 9.25 35.80 4.22
C CYS A 605 8.14 34.88 3.72
N TYR A 606 7.82 33.83 4.50
CA TYR A 606 6.77 32.88 4.17
C TYR A 606 5.43 33.60 3.97
N TRP A 607 5.01 34.38 4.97
CA TRP A 607 3.74 35.11 4.92
C TRP A 607 3.73 36.20 3.86
N GLU A 608 4.79 37.01 3.75
CA GLU A 608 4.91 38.02 2.70
C GLU A 608 4.74 37.40 1.31
N THR A 609 5.41 36.27 1.08
CA THR A 609 5.39 35.56 -0.19
C THR A 609 4.02 34.94 -0.44
N LEU A 610 3.47 34.16 0.49
CA LEU A 610 2.13 33.57 0.38
C LEU A 610 1.07 34.63 0.05
N PHE A 611 1.01 35.72 0.82
CA PHE A 611 0.01 36.78 0.59
C PHE A 611 0.30 37.60 -0.68
N SER A 612 1.55 37.73 -1.10
CA SER A 612 1.88 38.35 -2.39
C SER A 612 1.41 37.48 -3.56
N SER A 613 1.58 36.16 -3.44
CA SER A 613 1.12 35.19 -4.43
C SER A 613 -0.39 35.18 -4.54
N VAL A 614 -1.10 35.12 -3.41
CA VAL A 614 -2.57 35.27 -3.36
C VAL A 614 -3.02 36.56 -4.07
N ARG A 615 -2.38 37.69 -3.75
CA ARG A 615 -2.70 38.98 -4.39
C ARG A 615 -2.46 38.96 -5.89
N ALA A 616 -1.35 38.38 -6.33
CA ALA A 616 -1.03 38.26 -7.75
C ALA A 616 -2.05 37.38 -8.48
N SER A 617 -2.45 36.24 -7.89
CA SER A 617 -3.50 35.38 -8.43
C SER A 617 -4.80 36.15 -8.62
N VAL A 618 -5.22 36.92 -7.59
CA VAL A 618 -6.46 37.72 -7.62
C VAL A 618 -6.38 38.86 -8.63
N ARG A 619 -5.27 39.59 -8.70
CA ARG A 619 -5.14 40.79 -9.54
C ARG A 619 -4.92 40.46 -11.01
N ASP A 620 -4.00 39.55 -11.30
CA ASP A 620 -3.49 39.37 -12.65
C ASP A 620 -4.27 38.30 -13.43
N GLY A 621 -5.25 37.63 -12.79
CA GLY A 621 -5.94 36.46 -13.34
C GLY A 621 -4.97 35.34 -13.72
N ASN A 622 -3.72 35.44 -13.25
CA ASN A 622 -2.59 34.70 -13.76
C ASN A 622 -2.30 33.52 -12.83
N LYS A 623 -2.18 32.35 -13.44
CA LYS A 623 -1.98 31.04 -12.81
C LYS A 623 -0.78 31.07 -11.85
N THR A 624 -1.03 31.22 -10.57
CA THR A 624 -0.03 31.14 -9.50
C THR A 624 -0.61 30.30 -8.37
N TYR A 625 0.22 29.51 -7.65
CA TYR A 625 0.01 28.65 -6.45
C TYR A 625 -1.32 27.88 -6.31
N PHE A 626 -2.43 28.58 -6.52
CA PHE A 626 -3.82 28.14 -6.56
C PHE A 626 -4.33 27.91 -8.00
N SER A 627 -3.45 27.77 -9.00
CA SER A 627 -3.86 27.44 -10.38
C SER A 627 -4.71 26.16 -10.46
N ASN A 628 -4.44 25.24 -9.53
CA ASN A 628 -5.11 23.96 -9.38
C ASN A 628 -6.41 24.04 -8.55
N LEU A 629 -6.84 25.26 -8.21
CA LEU A 629 -8.16 25.57 -7.65
C LEU A 629 -9.02 26.20 -8.77
N PRO A 630 -9.54 25.40 -9.73
CA PRO A 630 -10.27 25.90 -10.89
C PRO A 630 -11.53 26.70 -10.51
N GLY A 631 -12.21 26.38 -9.40
CA GLY A 631 -13.30 27.21 -8.87
C GLY A 631 -12.83 28.61 -8.48
N LEU A 632 -11.64 28.72 -7.87
CA LEU A 632 -10.99 29.97 -7.50
C LEU A 632 -10.64 30.84 -8.73
N ASN A 633 -10.12 30.22 -9.79
CA ASN A 633 -9.73 30.92 -11.03
C ASN A 633 -10.93 31.31 -11.91
N THR A 634 -11.91 30.41 -12.03
CA THR A 634 -13.15 30.67 -12.78
C THR A 634 -13.93 31.82 -12.15
N TYR A 635 -13.89 31.93 -10.81
CA TYR A 635 -14.41 33.09 -10.09
C TYR A 635 -13.60 34.37 -10.34
N ILE A 636 -12.27 34.35 -10.24
CA ILE A 636 -11.43 35.55 -10.51
C ILE A 636 -11.69 36.08 -11.91
N ALA A 637 -11.72 35.20 -12.90
CA ALA A 637 -11.95 35.58 -14.29
C ALA A 637 -13.34 36.21 -14.50
N LYS A 638 -14.41 35.62 -13.91
CA LYS A 638 -15.77 36.17 -13.96
C LYS A 638 -15.91 37.49 -13.18
N TYR A 639 -15.20 37.63 -12.06
CA TYR A 639 -15.25 38.82 -11.21
C TYR A 639 -14.46 40.01 -11.79
N VAL A 640 -13.26 39.77 -12.34
CA VAL A 640 -12.42 40.81 -12.96
C VAL A 640 -13.01 41.29 -14.28
N GLN A 641 -13.66 40.43 -15.05
CA GLN A 641 -14.31 40.81 -16.31
C GLN A 641 -15.69 41.46 -16.11
N GLY A 642 -16.37 41.22 -14.99
CA GLY A 642 -17.72 41.71 -14.73
C GLY A 642 -17.83 43.09 -14.05
N ASN A 643 -16.72 43.70 -13.61
CA ASN A 643 -16.79 44.80 -12.64
C ASN A 643 -16.02 46.07 -13.03
N ASN A 644 -16.56 46.83 -13.99
CA ASN A 644 -16.43 48.29 -13.99
C ASN A 644 -17.51 48.88 -13.08
N ASN A 645 -17.22 48.99 -11.77
CA ASN A 645 -17.86 49.87 -10.78
C ASN A 645 -19.25 49.56 -10.17
N LYS A 646 -19.78 48.34 -10.14
CA LYS A 646 -20.96 48.07 -9.27
C LYS A 646 -20.89 46.71 -8.56
N PHE A 647 -20.68 46.79 -7.25
CA PHE A 647 -20.33 45.70 -6.34
C PHE A 647 -21.51 44.84 -5.84
N ASP A 648 -22.73 45.01 -6.34
CA ASP A 648 -23.90 44.35 -5.77
C ASP A 648 -24.50 43.32 -6.75
N SER A 649 -24.51 42.05 -6.31
CA SER A 649 -25.19 40.87 -6.87
C SER A 649 -24.46 40.02 -7.92
N ILE A 650 -23.88 38.88 -7.48
CA ILE A 650 -24.09 37.47 -7.95
C ILE A 650 -23.11 36.53 -7.20
N PRO A 651 -23.57 35.36 -6.68
CA PRO A 651 -22.74 34.39 -5.95
C PRO A 651 -22.30 33.21 -6.84
N PHE A 652 -21.01 32.82 -6.80
CA PHE A 652 -20.55 31.41 -6.86
C PHE A 652 -19.00 31.25 -6.83
N CYS A 653 -18.47 30.34 -6.00
CA CYS A 653 -17.05 29.95 -5.79
C CYS A 653 -16.14 30.95 -5.06
N VAL A 654 -16.29 31.02 -3.73
CA VAL A 654 -15.87 32.17 -2.93
C VAL A 654 -14.98 31.82 -1.72
N GLU A 655 -14.87 30.56 -1.27
CA GLU A 655 -14.57 30.31 0.14
C GLU A 655 -13.13 30.60 0.60
N LEU A 656 -12.10 30.18 -0.15
CA LEU A 656 -10.72 30.56 0.18
C LEU A 656 -10.47 32.04 -0.12
N GLN A 657 -11.13 32.54 -1.16
CA GLN A 657 -10.98 33.88 -1.66
C GLN A 657 -11.64 34.93 -0.81
N VAL A 658 -12.75 34.63 -0.16
CA VAL A 658 -13.41 35.52 0.77
C VAL A 658 -12.71 35.45 2.11
N VAL A 659 -12.20 34.31 2.56
CA VAL A 659 -11.28 34.29 3.70
C VAL A 659 -10.04 35.13 3.42
N LEU A 660 -9.40 34.97 2.26
CA LEU A 660 -8.19 35.69 1.88
C LEU A 660 -8.48 37.16 1.52
N LYS A 661 -9.59 37.48 0.85
CA LYS A 661 -10.02 38.85 0.51
C LYS A 661 -10.46 39.60 1.77
N GLN A 662 -11.27 38.99 2.62
CA GLN A 662 -11.59 39.53 3.94
C GLN A 662 -10.29 39.74 4.72
N PHE A 663 -9.38 38.75 4.77
CA PHE A 663 -8.06 38.91 5.37
C PHE A 663 -7.30 40.09 4.76
N MET A 664 -7.32 40.28 3.45
CA MET A 664 -6.66 41.39 2.76
C MET A 664 -7.33 42.75 3.06
N GLU A 665 -8.64 42.77 3.27
CA GLU A 665 -9.46 43.92 3.67
C GLU A 665 -9.43 44.19 5.18
N LEU A 666 -8.95 43.23 5.99
CA LEU A 666 -8.76 43.43 7.42
C LEU A 666 -7.80 44.59 7.67
N ASN A 667 -8.16 45.41 8.65
CA ASN A 667 -7.21 46.33 9.24
C ASN A 667 -6.03 45.55 9.85
N ARG A 668 -4.92 46.26 10.09
CA ARG A 668 -3.68 45.65 10.62
C ARG A 668 -3.92 44.80 11.86
N VAL A 669 -4.74 45.27 12.81
CA VAL A 669 -5.04 44.55 14.07
C VAL A 669 -5.74 43.22 13.81
N SER A 670 -6.71 43.19 12.89
CA SER A 670 -7.42 41.98 12.54
C SER A 670 -6.56 41.01 11.72
N LYS A 671 -5.65 41.52 10.87
CA LYS A 671 -4.63 40.69 10.20
C LYS A 671 -3.69 40.03 11.20
N ASP A 672 -3.18 40.80 12.15
CA ASP A 672 -2.29 40.29 13.20
C ASP A 672 -3.01 39.22 14.04
N ARG A 673 -4.29 39.44 14.40
CA ARG A 673 -5.11 38.44 15.11
C ARG A 673 -5.37 37.18 14.29
N PHE A 674 -5.63 37.33 12.99
CA PHE A 674 -5.84 36.20 12.10
C PHE A 674 -4.55 35.39 11.94
N GLN A 675 -3.43 36.05 11.62
CA GLN A 675 -2.12 35.41 11.54
C GLN A 675 -1.78 34.72 12.86
N TRP A 676 -2.07 35.36 13.99
CA TRP A 676 -1.85 34.75 15.30
C TRP A 676 -2.72 33.51 15.53
N ALA A 677 -4.03 33.56 15.25
CA ALA A 677 -4.92 32.41 15.38
C ALA A 677 -4.52 31.26 14.43
N TRP A 678 -4.09 31.63 13.22
CA TRP A 678 -3.59 30.70 12.22
C TRP A 678 -2.24 30.08 12.61
N ASN A 679 -1.33 30.87 13.16
CA ASN A 679 -0.06 30.38 13.69
C ASN A 679 -0.31 29.45 14.87
N ILE A 680 -1.28 29.75 15.74
CA ILE A 680 -1.62 28.85 16.83
C ILE A 680 -2.19 27.54 16.30
N ALA A 681 -3.17 27.61 15.40
CA ALA A 681 -3.82 26.42 14.87
C ALA A 681 -2.91 25.59 13.96
N GLY A 682 -2.01 26.24 13.22
CA GLY A 682 -1.13 25.64 12.23
C GLY A 682 0.21 25.18 12.78
N ARG A 683 0.72 25.81 13.86
CA ARG A 683 2.10 25.64 14.32
C ARG A 683 2.20 25.03 15.70
N LEU A 684 3.24 24.22 15.89
CA LEU A 684 3.54 23.60 17.18
C LEU A 684 4.30 24.51 18.13
N ASP A 685 5.16 25.33 17.55
CA ASP A 685 6.11 26.13 18.29
C ASP A 685 6.03 27.55 17.77
N ILE A 686 5.16 28.32 18.42
CA ILE A 686 4.94 29.73 18.07
C ILE A 686 6.21 30.55 18.36
N GLU A 687 7.13 30.04 19.19
CA GLU A 687 8.34 30.75 19.61
C GLU A 687 9.43 30.74 18.53
N LYS A 688 9.36 29.83 17.56
CA LYS A 688 10.30 29.80 16.44
C LYS A 688 9.90 30.85 15.40
N ASP A 689 10.85 31.59 14.83
CA ASP A 689 10.61 32.46 13.65
C ASP A 689 10.63 31.66 12.32
N ILE A 690 10.33 30.35 12.38
CA ILE A 690 10.48 29.40 11.29
C ILE A 690 9.13 28.77 10.96
N ILE A 691 8.78 28.74 9.68
CA ILE A 691 7.71 27.89 9.15
C ILE A 691 8.35 26.63 8.59
N ASP A 692 7.99 25.47 9.15
CA ASP A 692 8.40 24.17 8.62
C ASP A 692 7.37 23.62 7.62
N SER A 693 7.67 22.50 6.95
CA SER A 693 6.72 21.95 5.98
C SER A 693 5.45 21.45 6.65
N SER A 694 5.53 20.94 7.88
CA SER A 694 4.39 20.44 8.64
C SER A 694 3.41 21.55 9.05
N ASP A 695 3.92 22.77 9.25
CA ASP A 695 3.12 23.97 9.45
C ASP A 695 2.29 24.22 8.18
N SER A 696 2.94 24.30 7.01
CA SER A 696 2.24 24.48 5.72
C SER A 696 1.16 23.42 5.48
N GLU A 697 1.45 22.16 5.79
CA GLU A 697 0.47 21.06 5.70
C GLU A 697 -0.72 21.26 6.65
N THR A 698 -0.48 21.63 7.90
CA THR A 698 -1.54 21.87 8.90
C THR A 698 -2.40 23.06 8.48
N MET A 699 -1.78 24.13 7.96
CA MET A 699 -2.49 25.29 7.41
C MET A 699 -3.42 24.89 6.26
N MET A 700 -2.96 24.00 5.39
CA MET A 700 -3.79 23.49 4.30
C MET A 700 -4.92 22.61 4.84
N GLY A 701 -4.68 21.76 5.83
CA GLY A 701 -5.74 20.98 6.49
C GLY A 701 -6.87 21.86 7.07
N ILE A 702 -6.52 22.98 7.71
CA ILE A 702 -7.52 23.94 8.24
C ILE A 702 -8.42 24.49 7.13
N LEU A 703 -7.85 24.77 5.95
CA LEU A 703 -8.64 25.25 4.82
C LEU A 703 -9.65 24.22 4.33
N GLN A 704 -9.26 22.95 4.31
CA GLN A 704 -10.14 21.84 3.95
C GLN A 704 -11.27 21.68 4.98
N TYR A 705 -11.01 21.93 6.26
CA TYR A 705 -12.06 21.88 7.30
C TYR A 705 -13.09 23.00 7.12
N VAL A 706 -12.63 24.20 6.75
CA VAL A 706 -13.51 25.33 6.48
C VAL A 706 -14.38 25.03 5.27
N GLU A 707 -13.78 24.58 4.17
CA GLU A 707 -14.49 24.15 2.96
C GLU A 707 -15.53 23.09 3.29
N ALA A 708 -15.16 22.04 4.02
CA ALA A 708 -16.09 20.97 4.36
C ALA A 708 -17.28 21.47 5.19
N LEU A 709 -17.07 22.42 6.11
CA LEU A 709 -18.18 23.04 6.85
C LEU A 709 -19.09 23.87 5.96
N ILE A 710 -18.53 24.75 5.13
CA ILE A 710 -19.34 25.59 4.23
C ILE A 710 -20.09 24.70 3.25
N THR A 711 -19.39 23.83 2.52
CA THR A 711 -19.96 22.86 1.58
C THR A 711 -21.11 22.04 2.18
N ARG A 712 -21.02 21.70 3.47
CA ARG A 712 -22.04 20.92 4.16
C ARG A 712 -23.26 21.75 4.58
N PHE A 713 -23.02 22.93 5.13
CA PHE A 713 -24.05 23.68 5.86
C PHE A 713 -24.58 24.91 5.12
N ASP A 714 -23.81 25.52 4.22
CA ASP A 714 -24.21 26.63 3.36
C ASP A 714 -25.14 26.11 2.26
N LYS A 715 -26.45 26.23 2.48
CA LYS A 715 -27.49 25.68 1.61
C LYS A 715 -27.82 26.60 0.45
N ASP A 716 -27.65 27.91 0.63
CA ASP A 716 -27.88 28.89 -0.43
C ASP A 716 -26.61 29.19 -1.24
N SER A 717 -25.47 28.61 -0.85
CA SER A 717 -24.16 28.73 -1.51
C SER A 717 -23.70 30.18 -1.62
N ASN A 718 -24.05 31.01 -0.62
CA ASN A 718 -23.67 32.41 -0.57
C ASN A 718 -22.23 32.62 -0.03
N GLY A 719 -21.56 31.55 0.41
CA GLY A 719 -20.22 31.52 1.00
C GLY A 719 -20.20 31.81 2.50
N PHE A 720 -21.37 31.85 3.15
CA PHE A 720 -21.57 32.18 4.55
C PHE A 720 -22.54 31.19 5.19
N LEU A 721 -22.35 30.94 6.49
CA LEU A 721 -23.36 30.25 7.28
C LEU A 721 -24.24 31.30 7.94
N ASP A 722 -25.48 31.39 7.48
CA ASP A 722 -26.49 32.15 8.19
C ASP A 722 -26.79 31.51 9.56
N ARG A 723 -27.67 32.13 10.35
CA ARG A 723 -28.01 31.58 11.67
C ARG A 723 -28.59 30.17 11.57
N THR A 724 -29.47 29.92 10.62
CA THR A 724 -30.16 28.64 10.44
C THR A 724 -29.15 27.56 10.10
N GLU A 725 -28.24 27.84 9.17
CA GLU A 725 -27.19 26.95 8.70
C GLU A 725 -26.15 26.69 9.78
N ALA A 726 -25.69 27.72 10.48
CA ALA A 726 -24.76 27.59 11.60
C ALA A 726 -25.36 26.77 12.75
N MET A 727 -26.66 26.91 13.02
CA MET A 727 -27.36 26.09 14.02
C MET A 727 -27.63 24.67 13.52
N ALA A 728 -27.75 24.45 12.21
CA ALA A 728 -27.81 23.10 11.64
C ALA A 728 -26.49 22.33 11.86
N ALA A 729 -25.37 23.03 12.03
CA ALA A 729 -24.09 22.43 12.40
C ALA A 729 -23.98 22.07 13.89
N TYR A 730 -24.76 22.69 14.78
CA TYR A 730 -24.65 22.48 16.23
C TYR A 730 -24.67 21.00 16.69
N PRO A 731 -25.55 20.12 16.17
CA PRO A 731 -25.57 18.72 16.58
C PRO A 731 -24.21 18.02 16.43
N TYR A 732 -23.45 18.37 15.39
CA TYR A 732 -22.13 17.79 15.12
C TYR A 732 -21.07 18.28 16.11
N PHE A 733 -21.16 19.53 16.55
CA PHE A 733 -20.25 20.11 17.54
C PHE A 733 -20.66 19.79 18.98
N GLN A 734 -21.89 19.33 19.23
CA GLN A 734 -22.45 19.19 20.56
C GLN A 734 -21.58 18.33 21.49
N SER A 735 -21.04 17.22 21.01
CA SER A 735 -20.19 16.32 21.79
C SER A 735 -18.89 17.02 22.26
N VAL A 736 -18.29 17.81 21.38
CA VAL A 736 -17.06 18.57 21.63
C VAL A 736 -17.33 19.74 22.56
N ILE A 737 -18.43 20.47 22.33
CA ILE A 737 -18.90 21.55 23.20
C ILE A 737 -19.17 21.01 24.61
N LYS A 738 -19.81 19.84 24.73
CA LYS A 738 -20.02 19.16 26.02
C LYS A 738 -18.69 18.80 26.71
N LYS A 739 -17.71 18.25 25.98
CA LYS A 739 -16.35 17.97 26.52
C LYS A 739 -15.64 19.25 26.99
N LEU A 740 -15.84 20.37 26.31
CA LEU A 740 -15.28 21.67 26.69
C LEU A 740 -15.99 22.25 27.91
N ALA A 741 -17.32 22.13 27.96
CA ALA A 741 -18.19 22.65 29.00
C ALA A 741 -18.16 21.84 30.30
N ALA A 742 -17.71 20.57 30.25
CA ALA A 742 -17.58 19.69 31.40
C ALA A 742 -16.74 20.28 32.54
N LYS A 743 -15.73 21.12 32.24
CA LYS A 743 -14.93 21.83 33.26
C LYS A 743 -15.74 22.87 34.05
N SER A 744 -16.84 23.33 33.49
CA SER A 744 -17.72 24.35 34.07
C SER A 744 -19.02 23.75 34.61
N ASN A 745 -19.15 22.42 34.69
CA ASN A 745 -20.37 21.70 35.06
C ASN A 745 -21.60 22.09 34.24
N VAL A 746 -21.41 22.58 33.01
CA VAL A 746 -22.51 22.92 32.10
C VAL A 746 -22.89 21.66 31.34
N THR A 747 -24.04 21.06 31.69
CA THR A 747 -24.52 19.81 31.10
C THR A 747 -25.85 19.94 30.40
N ASP A 748 -26.61 21.01 30.64
CA ASP A 748 -27.94 21.16 30.05
C ASP A 748 -27.84 21.50 28.54
N PRO A 749 -28.67 20.89 27.68
CA PRO A 749 -28.56 21.05 26.23
C PRO A 749 -28.67 22.50 25.74
N LYS A 750 -29.45 23.33 26.42
CA LYS A 750 -29.67 24.74 26.05
C LYS A 750 -28.44 25.61 26.35
N SER A 751 -27.77 25.38 27.47
CA SER A 751 -26.52 26.08 27.77
C SER A 751 -25.38 25.64 26.87
N LEU A 752 -25.35 24.37 26.44
CA LEU A 752 -24.39 23.92 25.42
C LEU A 752 -24.64 24.60 24.07
N GLU A 753 -25.91 24.78 23.69
CA GLU A 753 -26.30 25.51 22.48
C GLU A 753 -25.91 27.00 22.60
N ALA A 754 -26.20 27.63 23.74
CA ALA A 754 -25.81 29.01 24.01
C ALA A 754 -24.29 29.19 24.02
N LEU A 755 -23.54 28.23 24.55
CA LEU A 755 -22.08 28.22 24.50
C LEU A 755 -21.57 28.10 23.06
N TYR A 756 -22.18 27.24 22.25
CA TYR A 756 -21.87 27.14 20.83
C TYR A 756 -22.14 28.45 20.10
N THR A 757 -23.31 29.08 20.30
CA THR A 757 -23.62 30.40 19.72
C THR A 757 -22.67 31.49 20.20
N TYR A 758 -22.27 31.45 21.47
CA TYR A 758 -21.27 32.37 22.02
C TYR A 758 -19.92 32.20 21.32
N LEU A 759 -19.47 30.95 21.12
CA LEU A 759 -18.25 30.68 20.36
C LEU A 759 -18.39 31.17 18.92
N LEU A 760 -19.56 30.99 18.28
CA LEU A 760 -19.80 31.53 16.95
C LEU A 760 -19.69 33.06 16.91
N TYR A 761 -20.25 33.73 17.91
CA TYR A 761 -20.32 35.19 17.94
C TYR A 761 -18.98 35.84 18.33
N GLU A 762 -18.39 35.39 19.44
CA GLU A 762 -17.19 35.99 20.02
C GLU A 762 -15.91 35.42 19.41
N GLY A 763 -15.96 34.19 18.88
CA GLY A 763 -14.78 33.45 18.43
C GLY A 763 -13.70 33.40 19.51
N LYS A 764 -14.10 33.15 20.76
CA LYS A 764 -13.22 32.83 21.89
C LYS A 764 -14.06 32.16 22.98
N PHE A 765 -13.42 31.37 23.83
CA PHE A 765 -14.09 30.80 25.00
C PHE A 765 -14.54 31.89 25.99
N PRO A 766 -15.69 31.71 26.66
CA PRO A 766 -16.11 32.62 27.71
C PRO A 766 -15.10 32.60 28.85
N GLU A 767 -14.72 33.79 29.33
CA GLU A 767 -13.82 33.94 30.47
C GLU A 767 -14.52 33.49 31.76
N LYS A 768 -13.76 33.06 32.78
CA LYS A 768 -14.34 32.62 34.06
C LYS A 768 -15.19 33.75 34.66
N GLY A 769 -16.43 33.44 35.01
CA GLY A 769 -17.40 34.43 35.52
C GLY A 769 -18.25 35.10 34.44
N THR A 770 -17.99 34.82 33.16
CA THR A 770 -18.91 35.21 32.07
C THR A 770 -20.19 34.40 32.22
N THR A 771 -21.28 35.05 32.61
CA THR A 771 -22.62 34.46 32.58
C THR A 771 -23.04 34.24 31.13
N VAL A 772 -22.79 33.04 30.61
CA VAL A 772 -23.34 32.60 29.32
C VAL A 772 -24.88 32.57 29.37
N HIS A 773 -25.46 32.37 30.57
CA HIS A 773 -26.89 32.54 30.84
C HIS A 773 -27.40 33.99 30.65
N GLY A 774 -26.56 35.01 30.55
CA GLY A 774 -27.00 36.34 30.09
C GLY A 774 -27.50 36.34 28.64
N TYR A 775 -27.12 35.31 27.86
CA TYR A 775 -27.60 35.00 26.53
C TYR A 775 -28.73 33.93 26.53
N TYR A 776 -29.17 33.46 27.72
CA TYR A 776 -30.37 32.63 27.91
C TYR A 776 -31.07 32.96 29.26
N ILE A 777 -32.08 33.84 29.18
CA ILE A 777 -32.84 34.48 30.26
C ILE A 777 -33.53 33.44 31.19
N PRO A 778 -33.54 33.62 32.53
CA PRO A 778 -34.31 32.77 33.45
C PRO A 778 -35.82 33.08 33.40
N SER A 779 -36.62 32.02 33.26
CA SER A 779 -37.99 31.86 33.76
C SER A 779 -38.93 33.07 33.72
N ARG A 780 -39.45 33.44 32.53
CA ARG A 780 -40.81 34.00 32.38
C ARG A 780 -41.46 33.45 31.11
N SER A 781 -42.79 33.38 31.15
CA SER A 781 -43.72 32.57 30.35
C SER A 781 -43.43 32.42 28.85
N GLU A 782 -43.84 31.28 28.29
CA GLU A 782 -43.80 30.85 26.87
C GLU A 782 -44.23 31.91 25.83
N ALA A 783 -45.03 32.90 26.22
CA ALA A 783 -45.41 34.02 25.36
C ALA A 783 -44.25 34.99 25.04
N ASP A 784 -43.25 35.11 25.93
CA ASP A 784 -42.10 36.00 25.75
C ASP A 784 -40.98 35.37 24.90
N TYR A 785 -40.93 34.04 24.81
CA TYR A 785 -40.04 33.31 23.88
C TYR A 785 -40.35 33.66 22.42
N TRP A 786 -41.63 33.84 22.10
CA TRP A 786 -42.07 34.30 20.79
C TRP A 786 -41.88 35.80 20.59
N LEU A 787 -41.94 36.62 21.65
CA LEU A 787 -41.60 38.05 21.57
C LEU A 787 -40.10 38.28 21.37
N TRP A 788 -39.19 37.46 21.91
CA TRP A 788 -37.74 37.62 21.69
C TRP A 788 -37.27 37.08 20.34
N LYS A 789 -37.90 36.00 19.85
CA LYS A 789 -37.74 35.56 18.44
C LYS A 789 -38.19 36.66 17.46
N LYS A 790 -39.16 37.49 17.87
CA LYS A 790 -39.63 38.68 17.14
C LYS A 790 -38.78 39.94 17.44
N ASN A 791 -38.22 40.11 18.64
CA ASN A 791 -37.59 41.36 19.10
C ASN A 791 -36.07 41.44 19.05
N PHE A 792 -35.32 40.33 19.10
CA PHE A 792 -33.89 40.38 18.78
C PHE A 792 -33.67 40.78 17.30
N TRP A 793 -34.64 40.44 16.43
CA TRP A 793 -34.64 40.79 15.01
C TRP A 793 -35.56 41.96 14.63
N SER A 794 -36.60 42.30 15.39
CA SER A 794 -37.36 43.55 15.18
C SER A 794 -36.61 44.79 15.71
N TYR A 795 -35.71 44.65 16.70
CA TYR A 795 -34.74 45.72 17.00
C TYR A 795 -33.73 45.94 15.85
N PHE A 796 -33.66 44.98 14.92
CA PHE A 796 -32.83 45.04 13.70
C PHE A 796 -33.58 45.61 12.48
N HIS A 797 -34.91 45.65 12.50
CA HIS A 797 -35.73 46.23 11.42
C HIS A 797 -36.52 47.49 11.82
N ALA A 798 -36.70 47.79 13.11
CA ALA A 798 -37.54 48.87 13.60
C ALA A 798 -36.79 50.01 14.33
N SER A 799 -35.53 50.26 13.98
CA SER A 799 -34.86 51.54 14.27
C SER A 799 -34.60 52.33 12.99
N GLY A 800 -35.69 52.60 12.26
CA GLY A 800 -35.78 53.82 11.48
C GLY A 800 -36.06 54.97 12.44
N TYR A 801 -35.26 56.04 12.33
CA TYR A 801 -35.24 57.30 13.10
C TYR A 801 -34.35 57.34 14.35
N GLY A 802 -33.18 57.97 14.17
CA GLY A 802 -32.25 58.40 15.21
C GLY A 802 -30.87 58.72 14.62
N SER A 803 -30.63 59.99 14.30
CA SER A 803 -29.53 60.50 13.48
C SER A 803 -28.13 60.39 14.12
N SER A 804 -27.44 59.27 13.90
CA SER A 804 -25.98 59.21 13.72
C SER A 804 -25.62 57.83 13.16
N GLY A 805 -25.67 57.71 11.83
CA GLY A 805 -25.56 56.45 11.12
C GLY A 805 -24.23 55.74 11.34
N ARG A 806 -24.28 54.62 12.05
CA ARG A 806 -23.48 53.44 11.72
C ARG A 806 -24.46 52.35 11.29
N LYS A 807 -24.55 52.14 9.97
CA LYS A 807 -25.16 50.94 9.42
C LYS A 807 -24.40 49.75 9.99
N PHE A 808 -25.13 48.74 10.45
CA PHE A 808 -24.55 47.45 10.79
C PHE A 808 -23.91 46.90 9.52
N ASP A 809 -22.60 46.71 9.58
CA ASP A 809 -21.84 46.23 8.46
C ASP A 809 -21.60 44.73 8.62
N PHE A 810 -22.47 43.93 8.00
CA PHE A 810 -22.25 42.48 7.87
C PHE A 810 -20.90 42.16 7.20
N GLU A 811 -20.20 43.13 6.60
CA GLU A 811 -18.85 42.95 6.08
C GLU A 811 -17.76 42.72 7.16
N THR A 812 -17.97 43.08 8.44
CA THR A 812 -16.94 42.90 9.48
C THR A 812 -17.05 41.62 10.31
N ASP A 813 -18.21 40.93 10.30
CA ASP A 813 -18.49 39.69 11.06
C ASP A 813 -18.20 38.40 10.28
N ARG A 814 -17.50 38.58 9.18
CA ARG A 814 -17.37 37.71 8.01
C ARG A 814 -16.37 36.54 8.19
N LEU A 815 -15.52 36.60 9.23
CA LEU A 815 -14.49 35.60 9.57
C LEU A 815 -14.86 34.65 10.73
N LYS A 816 -16.10 34.70 11.22
CA LYS A 816 -16.48 34.02 12.47
C LYS A 816 -16.37 32.50 12.40
N VAL A 817 -16.81 31.86 11.32
CA VAL A 817 -16.72 30.39 11.15
C VAL A 817 -15.27 29.92 11.18
N LEU A 818 -14.39 30.57 10.43
CA LEU A 818 -12.96 30.27 10.44
C LEU A 818 -12.34 30.54 11.80
N LYS A 819 -12.72 31.63 12.49
CA LYS A 819 -12.25 31.91 13.84
C LYS A 819 -12.66 30.83 14.83
N ILE A 820 -13.82 30.20 14.66
CA ILE A 820 -14.26 29.07 15.50
C ILE A 820 -13.48 27.83 15.18
N VAL A 821 -13.30 27.49 13.89
CA VAL A 821 -12.46 26.36 13.51
C VAL A 821 -11.07 26.55 14.13
N LEU A 822 -10.49 27.75 14.01
CA LEU A 822 -9.21 28.09 14.62
C LEU A 822 -9.22 28.02 16.15
N GLU A 823 -10.27 28.50 16.83
CA GLU A 823 -10.35 28.47 18.30
C GLU A 823 -10.71 27.09 18.86
N VAL A 824 -11.48 26.29 18.13
CA VAL A 824 -11.73 24.87 18.42
C VAL A 824 -10.42 24.12 18.25
N VAL A 825 -9.73 24.26 17.11
CA VAL A 825 -8.39 23.68 16.87
C VAL A 825 -7.39 24.11 17.94
N ARG A 826 -7.35 25.39 18.28
CA ARG A 826 -6.52 25.92 19.37
C ARG A 826 -6.87 25.35 20.74
N GLY A 827 -8.16 25.34 21.08
CA GLY A 827 -8.67 24.79 22.34
C GLY A 827 -8.36 23.30 22.48
N MET A 828 -8.30 22.59 21.35
CA MET A 828 -7.88 21.19 21.24
C MET A 828 -6.37 21.05 21.44
N GLN A 829 -5.53 21.82 20.73
CA GLN A 829 -4.07 21.76 20.83
C GLN A 829 -3.51 22.14 22.21
N LYS A 830 -4.19 23.04 22.95
CA LYS A 830 -3.79 23.42 24.32
C LYS A 830 -4.07 22.35 25.38
N LYS A 831 -4.87 21.33 25.09
CA LYS A 831 -5.18 20.21 26.01
C LYS A 831 -4.28 19.02 25.73
#